data_AF-A0A3A4PYM1-F1
#
_entry.id   AF-A0A3A4PYM1-F1
#
_cell.length_a   1.000
_cell.length_b   1.000
_cell.length_c   1.000
_cell.angle_alpha   90.00
_cell.angle_beta   90.00
_cell.angle_gamma   90.00
#
_symmetry.space_group_name_H-M   'P 1'
#
loop_
_entity.id
_entity.type
_entity.pdbx_description
1 polymer ?
#
loop_
_entity_poly.entity_id
_entity_poly.type
_entity_poly.pdbx_seq_one_letter_code
_entity_poly.pdbx_strand_id
1 'polypeptide(L)'
;MDVADPFGTNPDVPDGRGISHAWGVAAVNAMAASIGPRPGGQVNRYLDDDGNIKCATCHNQHSNEEGEPYMRAQNDRDQMCRECHEPRDKGRYRDDPDANRGTHPVDVLYPDDPDRFTPAEDLAHVRVKAGRVECMSCHALHEADSGGANNGHGDGMLLRTVNDHDLCLECHSGDLAPKSHGELFPQGCLTCHDPHDNDSDNIFMIRREVEFEDDPVPVAFTDRGTGVGVGAFVDPDPDVKGICEACHAYPSDDPDLEPKHSLEWMPRCTECHQHHAGFEFVEGNLPTQTYVGDDQCGRCHTGMHDQWEETLHAEALATLESIGQGRNPVCLECHTVGFGEPTGFVSRELTPHLANVQCENCHGTGSDHVNRALASRITIDYEAELCGGCHVGSHHPTFTEWASSGHEHTREDAHGVPSCNVCHAPTTQPGEAPARDVECVACHTPHARTGNAYAPTEGKDYQLLWPEAKEVVPSNLVGDAINPDRYNLCGHCHHSRGAMWDRLTRGPHHSLQINVLVGEMPVPEGTPDLVPFTQSVHSRIRQQCTRCHMYTKEYVSELDPAITGHTWHIDFRGCGPCHTPEVAEAKLEDLHEEIEGELAALIARMGPPEEWEYQCCGGPPLCGEPPVPPCQELLPQQLIQARFLVKYVEGDASHGAHNANYVRLILQKCDELLLEIGK
;
A
#
# COMPACT_ATOMS: atom_id res chain seq x y z
N MET A 1 46.46 23.41 40.49
CA MET A 1 45.23 24.21 40.59
C MET A 1 44.67 24.32 39.19
N ASP A 2 43.47 23.78 39.01
CA ASP A 2 42.68 23.87 37.78
C ASP A 2 41.57 24.89 37.99
N VAL A 3 40.95 25.39 36.92
CA VAL A 3 39.77 26.24 36.93
C VAL A 3 38.63 25.61 37.74
N ALA A 4 38.50 24.27 37.77
CA ALA A 4 37.57 23.54 38.63
C ALA A 4 37.87 23.64 40.15
N ASP A 5 39.15 23.69 40.57
CA ASP A 5 39.58 23.95 41.96
C ASP A 5 40.51 25.17 42.02
N PRO A 6 39.95 26.39 41.89
CA PRO A 6 40.73 27.61 41.74
C PRO A 6 41.47 28.03 43.01
N PHE A 7 41.15 27.44 44.17
CA PHE A 7 41.73 27.79 45.47
C PHE A 7 42.62 26.67 46.07
N GLY A 8 42.73 25.53 45.39
CA GLY A 8 43.87 24.62 45.51
C GLY A 8 43.97 23.85 46.82
N THR A 9 42.99 22.98 47.08
CA THR A 9 43.03 22.11 48.27
C THR A 9 43.73 20.77 48.04
N ASN A 10 44.09 20.42 46.81
CA ASN A 10 44.70 19.12 46.46
C ASN A 10 45.98 19.25 45.59
N PRO A 11 47.13 18.69 46.02
CA PRO A 11 48.40 18.76 45.27
C PRO A 11 48.54 17.74 44.12
N ASP A 12 47.68 16.73 44.04
CA ASP A 12 47.78 15.65 43.05
C ASP A 12 46.74 15.82 41.93
N VAL A 13 47.09 16.58 40.89
CA VAL A 13 46.39 16.50 39.60
C VAL A 13 46.85 15.20 38.94
N PRO A 14 45.99 14.20 38.72
CA PRO A 14 46.41 12.96 38.10
C PRO A 14 46.88 13.24 36.67
N ASP A 15 48.10 12.82 36.37
CA ASP A 15 48.65 12.54 35.03
C ASP A 15 49.22 13.65 34.13
N GLY A 16 49.00 14.94 34.39
CA GLY A 16 49.65 15.98 33.59
C GLY A 16 49.31 15.96 32.08
N ARG A 17 48.19 15.35 31.67
CA ARG A 17 47.71 15.38 30.27
C ARG A 17 46.98 16.68 29.87
N GLY A 18 46.79 17.63 30.78
CA GLY A 18 46.53 19.05 30.45
C GLY A 18 45.38 19.31 29.47
N ILE A 19 44.24 18.66 29.66
CA ILE A 19 43.09 18.70 28.73
C ILE A 19 41.96 19.66 29.17
N SER A 20 41.92 20.11 30.43
CA SER A 20 41.20 21.31 30.88
C SER A 20 42.17 22.41 31.26
N HIS A 21 41.74 23.64 31.01
CA HIS A 21 41.83 24.90 31.79
C HIS A 21 42.69 25.00 33.07
N ALA A 22 43.78 24.25 33.20
CA ALA A 22 44.71 24.35 34.31
C ALA A 22 45.47 25.69 34.28
N TRP A 23 45.83 26.21 35.44
CA TRP A 23 46.60 27.45 35.47
C TRP A 23 48.02 27.22 34.93
N GLY A 24 48.43 28.07 33.98
CA GLY A 24 49.75 27.95 33.35
C GLY A 24 49.81 26.96 32.18
N VAL A 25 48.67 26.53 31.62
CA VAL A 25 48.63 25.83 30.32
C VAL A 25 48.30 26.78 29.18
N ALA A 26 48.82 26.46 27.99
CA ALA A 26 48.65 27.27 26.78
C ALA A 26 47.18 27.37 26.38
N ALA A 27 46.74 28.58 25.99
CA ALA A 27 45.38 28.79 25.52
C ALA A 27 45.06 28.08 24.19
N VAL A 28 46.09 27.73 23.39
CA VAL A 28 45.96 27.00 22.13
C VAL A 28 46.25 25.51 22.39
N ASN A 29 45.29 24.66 22.06
CA ASN A 29 45.42 23.20 22.22
C ASN A 29 44.62 22.50 21.12
N ALA A 30 45.33 21.85 20.20
CA ALA A 30 44.72 21.14 19.08
C ALA A 30 43.86 19.93 19.51
N MET A 31 44.27 19.20 20.56
CA MET A 31 43.51 18.04 21.06
C MET A 31 42.17 18.43 21.71
N ALA A 32 42.08 19.67 22.20
CA ALA A 32 40.86 20.24 22.75
C ALA A 32 40.12 21.16 21.75
N ALA A 33 40.54 21.16 20.48
CA ALA A 33 40.06 22.07 19.43
C ALA A 33 39.98 23.54 19.89
N SER A 34 40.97 23.97 20.68
CA SER A 34 41.12 25.36 21.15
C SER A 34 42.13 26.10 20.28
N ILE A 35 41.69 27.19 19.67
CA ILE A 35 42.52 28.10 18.86
C ILE A 35 43.05 29.29 19.67
N GLY A 36 42.79 29.32 20.98
CA GLY A 36 43.06 30.46 21.84
C GLY A 36 42.12 31.64 21.55
N PRO A 37 42.15 32.70 22.38
CA PRO A 37 41.20 33.80 22.27
C PRO A 37 41.40 34.58 20.98
N ARG A 38 40.30 34.99 20.34
CA ARG A 38 40.33 35.73 19.08
C ARG A 38 41.28 36.94 19.14
N PRO A 39 42.14 37.16 18.12
CA PRO A 39 43.06 38.29 18.08
C PRO A 39 42.34 39.64 18.27
N GLY A 40 42.71 40.37 19.33
CA GLY A 40 42.12 41.67 19.65
C GLY A 40 40.87 41.63 20.57
N GLY A 41 40.35 40.43 20.87
CA GLY A 41 39.26 40.19 21.81
C GLY A 41 39.59 40.62 23.25
N GLN A 42 38.56 40.75 24.09
CA GLN A 42 38.71 41.22 25.47
C GLN A 42 39.49 40.23 26.33
N VAL A 43 39.39 38.93 26.05
CA VAL A 43 40.08 37.84 26.76
C VAL A 43 41.54 37.71 26.31
N ASN A 44 41.82 37.90 25.02
CA ASN A 44 43.17 37.78 24.41
C ASN A 44 44.22 38.71 25.03
N ARG A 45 43.81 39.85 25.59
CA ARG A 45 44.72 40.85 26.18
C ARG A 45 45.30 40.43 27.52
N TYR A 46 44.85 39.31 28.10
CA TYR A 46 45.14 38.94 29.48
C TYR A 46 45.56 37.47 29.64
N LEU A 47 46.19 36.90 28.63
CA LEU A 47 47.09 35.75 28.80
C LEU A 47 48.37 36.18 29.53
N ASP A 48 49.17 35.25 30.04
CA ASP A 48 50.53 35.56 30.46
C ASP A 48 51.50 35.71 29.28
N ASP A 49 52.76 36.06 29.56
CA ASP A 49 53.77 36.32 28.53
C ASP A 49 54.11 35.06 27.70
N ASP A 50 53.79 33.88 28.23
CA ASP A 50 53.96 32.58 27.59
C ASP A 50 52.69 32.10 26.86
N GLY A 51 51.61 32.90 26.85
CA GLY A 51 50.34 32.58 26.19
C GLY A 51 49.43 31.65 27.00
N ASN A 52 49.65 31.53 28.31
CA ASN A 52 48.87 30.65 29.18
C ASN A 52 47.68 31.35 29.83
N ILE A 53 46.70 30.53 30.20
CA ILE A 53 45.48 30.95 30.89
C ILE A 53 45.75 31.21 32.38
N LYS A 54 45.16 32.29 32.92
CA LYS A 54 45.18 32.69 34.34
C LYS A 54 43.82 33.23 34.78
N CYS A 55 43.58 33.42 36.09
CA CYS A 55 42.29 33.93 36.58
C CYS A 55 41.91 35.27 35.94
N ALA A 56 42.91 36.13 35.73
CA ALA A 56 42.74 37.43 35.09
C ALA A 56 42.45 37.34 33.58
N THR A 57 42.49 36.17 32.96
CA THR A 57 42.06 35.96 31.56
C THR A 57 40.54 36.09 31.45
N CYS A 58 39.79 35.50 32.40
CA CYS A 58 38.33 35.54 32.42
C CYS A 58 37.78 36.66 33.32
N HIS A 59 38.47 36.95 34.43
CA HIS A 59 38.00 37.92 35.41
C HIS A 59 38.74 39.27 35.35
N ASN A 60 37.98 40.33 35.59
CA ASN A 60 38.45 41.67 35.88
C ASN A 60 38.23 41.99 37.36
N GLN A 61 39.23 41.69 38.20
CA GLN A 61 39.14 41.95 39.64
C GLN A 61 38.93 43.43 40.04
N HIS A 62 38.95 44.35 39.07
CA HIS A 62 38.77 45.79 39.27
C HIS A 62 37.45 46.33 38.70
N SER A 63 36.67 45.54 37.94
CA SER A 63 35.39 45.98 37.38
C SER A 63 34.44 44.81 37.13
N ASN A 64 33.15 45.10 37.27
CA ASN A 64 32.04 44.16 37.07
C ASN A 64 31.10 44.61 35.94
N GLU A 65 31.49 45.65 35.20
CA GLU A 65 30.61 46.32 34.24
C GLU A 65 30.22 45.45 33.04
N GLU A 66 31.06 44.48 32.67
CA GLU A 66 30.85 43.61 31.50
C GLU A 66 30.12 42.29 31.85
N GLY A 67 30.05 41.90 33.13
CA GLY A 67 29.34 40.68 33.57
C GLY A 67 29.69 40.24 34.98
N GLU A 68 28.74 39.60 35.68
CA GLU A 68 28.83 39.19 37.10
C GLU A 68 29.20 37.70 37.27
N PRO A 69 30.14 37.33 38.18
CA PRO A 69 30.98 38.19 39.00
C PRO A 69 32.30 38.54 38.30
N TYR A 70 32.54 39.83 38.09
CA TYR A 70 33.79 40.42 37.60
C TYR A 70 34.28 39.82 36.28
N MET A 71 33.41 39.57 35.31
CA MET A 71 33.79 39.02 34.00
C MET A 71 34.37 40.10 33.09
N ARG A 72 35.28 39.72 32.18
CA ARG A 72 35.88 40.64 31.19
C ARG A 72 35.04 40.89 29.95
N ALA A 73 34.06 40.03 29.70
CA ALA A 73 33.14 40.15 28.60
C ALA A 73 31.78 39.58 29.04
N GLN A 74 30.72 39.98 28.34
CA GLN A 74 29.41 39.37 28.48
C GLN A 74 29.53 37.88 28.14
N ASN A 75 29.06 37.02 29.04
CA ASN A 75 29.10 35.57 28.89
C ASN A 75 27.74 34.93 29.19
N ASP A 76 26.66 35.57 28.73
CA ASP A 76 25.31 35.06 28.97
C ASP A 76 24.90 33.91 28.04
N ARG A 77 25.65 33.68 26.96
CA ARG A 77 25.55 32.57 25.98
C ARG A 77 26.94 32.04 25.60
N ASP A 78 27.81 31.91 26.60
CA ASP A 78 29.13 31.29 26.46
C ASP A 78 30.05 31.94 25.41
N GLN A 79 29.88 33.23 25.16
CA GLN A 79 30.66 33.99 24.18
C GLN A 79 32.17 33.88 24.47
N MET A 80 32.57 33.84 25.74
CA MET A 80 33.98 33.68 26.13
C MET A 80 34.51 32.28 25.81
N CYS A 81 33.69 31.23 25.92
CA CYS A 81 34.07 29.87 25.55
C CYS A 81 34.26 29.77 24.03
N ARG A 82 33.33 30.34 23.27
CA ARG A 82 33.35 30.34 21.79
C ARG A 82 34.50 31.15 21.20
N GLU A 83 35.03 32.14 21.92
CA GLU A 83 36.23 32.86 21.47
C GLU A 83 37.45 31.94 21.34
N CYS A 84 37.58 30.93 22.20
CA CYS A 84 38.69 29.97 22.17
C CYS A 84 38.33 28.66 21.46
N HIS A 85 37.08 28.22 21.58
CA HIS A 85 36.57 26.96 21.04
C HIS A 85 35.66 27.17 19.82
N GLU A 86 35.97 28.14 18.96
CA GLU A 86 35.25 28.37 17.70
C GLU A 86 35.09 27.10 16.85
N PRO A 87 36.08 26.19 16.74
CA PRO A 87 35.87 24.91 16.04
C PRO A 87 34.76 24.04 16.62
N ARG A 88 34.34 24.26 17.88
CA ARG A 88 33.24 23.55 18.55
C ARG A 88 31.94 24.37 18.61
N ASP A 89 31.93 25.60 18.12
CA ASP A 89 30.73 26.45 18.03
C ASP A 89 29.90 26.04 16.81
N LYS A 90 29.22 24.89 16.90
CA LYS A 90 28.43 24.30 15.81
C LYS A 90 26.94 24.37 16.11
N GLY A 91 26.16 24.74 15.09
CA GLY A 91 24.70 24.76 15.14
C GLY A 91 24.08 23.40 14.82
N ARG A 92 22.79 23.35 14.51
CA ARG A 92 22.14 22.08 14.11
C ARG A 92 22.65 21.65 12.75
N TYR A 93 22.98 20.37 12.60
CA TYR A 93 23.39 19.79 11.32
C TYR A 93 22.46 20.15 10.15
N ARG A 94 21.14 20.08 10.35
CA ARG A 94 20.14 20.42 9.32
C ARG A 94 20.21 21.87 8.81
N ASP A 95 20.79 22.78 9.60
CA ASP A 95 20.86 24.19 9.25
C ASP A 95 22.10 24.48 8.38
N ASP A 96 23.19 23.70 8.55
CA ASP A 96 24.39 23.74 7.69
C ASP A 96 25.16 22.39 7.79
N PRO A 97 24.86 21.43 6.91
CA PRO A 97 25.46 20.09 6.96
C PRO A 97 26.97 20.05 6.75
N ASP A 98 27.57 21.06 6.13
CA ASP A 98 29.01 21.09 5.85
C ASP A 98 29.77 21.73 7.02
N ALA A 99 29.16 22.72 7.68
CA ALA A 99 29.78 23.40 8.81
C ALA A 99 29.48 22.75 10.16
N ASN A 100 28.31 22.14 10.35
CA ASN A 100 27.79 21.71 11.67
C ASN A 100 27.93 20.20 11.92
N ARG A 101 29.16 19.68 11.83
CA ARG A 101 29.55 18.30 12.18
C ARG A 101 30.55 18.31 13.34
N GLY A 102 30.79 17.15 13.96
CA GLY A 102 31.90 16.97 14.89
C GLY A 102 31.65 17.29 16.36
N THR A 103 30.52 17.91 16.72
CA THR A 103 30.20 18.19 18.12
C THR A 103 28.70 18.32 18.30
N HIS A 104 28.23 18.08 19.52
CA HIS A 104 26.86 18.36 19.88
C HIS A 104 26.54 19.85 19.65
N PRO A 105 25.37 20.19 19.06
CA PRO A 105 25.02 21.57 18.75
C PRO A 105 24.89 22.45 20.00
N VAL A 106 25.37 23.70 19.88
CA VAL A 106 25.30 24.77 20.91
C VAL A 106 24.64 26.03 20.34
N ASP A 107 24.18 26.95 21.19
CA ASP A 107 23.29 28.09 20.86
C ASP A 107 21.93 27.68 20.26
N VAL A 108 21.57 26.41 20.40
CA VAL A 108 20.33 25.89 19.84
C VAL A 108 19.23 25.95 20.88
N LEU A 109 18.02 26.31 20.44
CA LEU A 109 16.84 26.22 21.31
C LEU A 109 16.68 24.78 21.76
N TYR A 110 16.55 24.59 23.07
CA TYR A 110 16.22 23.30 23.65
C TYR A 110 14.81 22.92 23.18
N PRO A 111 14.65 21.78 22.50
CA PRO A 111 13.39 21.41 21.86
C PRO A 111 12.29 21.11 22.90
N ASP A 112 11.05 21.46 22.55
CA ASP A 112 9.85 21.11 23.31
C ASP A 112 9.25 19.83 22.70
N ASP A 113 9.87 18.69 23.02
CA ASP A 113 9.46 17.36 22.56
C ASP A 113 9.68 16.36 23.71
N PRO A 114 8.67 16.15 24.59
CA PRO A 114 8.81 15.35 25.80
C PRO A 114 9.00 13.85 25.53
N ASP A 115 8.69 13.39 24.31
CA ASP A 115 8.87 12.00 23.90
C ASP A 115 10.34 11.67 23.56
N ARG A 116 11.16 12.71 23.34
CA ARG A 116 12.59 12.58 22.97
C ARG A 116 13.55 13.28 23.91
N PHE A 117 13.08 14.34 24.59
CA PHE A 117 13.90 15.14 25.48
C PHE A 117 13.22 15.35 26.83
N THR A 118 14.00 15.23 27.90
CA THR A 118 13.53 15.55 29.26
C THR A 118 13.23 17.04 29.37
N PRO A 119 12.09 17.47 29.93
CA PRO A 119 11.80 18.87 30.17
C PRO A 119 12.92 19.59 30.93
N ALA A 120 13.22 20.84 30.56
CA ALA A 120 14.38 21.56 31.10
C ALA A 120 14.31 21.75 32.62
N GLU A 121 13.11 21.85 33.18
CA GLU A 121 12.84 21.93 34.61
C GLU A 121 13.14 20.63 35.39
N ASP A 122 13.20 19.50 34.70
CA ASP A 122 13.40 18.17 35.28
C ASP A 122 14.87 17.70 35.21
N LEU A 123 15.77 18.51 34.64
CA LEU A 123 17.20 18.20 34.51
C LEU A 123 17.93 18.30 35.86
N ALA A 124 18.59 17.22 36.27
CA ALA A 124 19.26 17.13 37.58
C ALA A 124 20.59 17.92 37.63
N HIS A 125 21.50 17.69 36.68
CA HIS A 125 22.86 18.22 36.70
C HIS A 125 23.16 19.15 35.51
N VAL A 126 22.61 18.87 34.33
CA VAL A 126 22.71 19.76 33.15
C VAL A 126 21.92 21.06 33.38
N ARG A 127 22.37 22.18 32.78
CA ARG A 127 21.75 23.51 32.94
C ARG A 127 21.40 24.17 31.61
N VAL A 128 20.12 24.15 31.25
CA VAL A 128 19.59 24.90 30.09
C VAL A 128 19.30 26.34 30.52
N LYS A 129 19.96 27.32 29.90
CA LYS A 129 19.79 28.74 30.23
C LYS A 129 19.02 29.44 29.12
N ALA A 130 17.97 30.19 29.49
CA ALA A 130 17.11 30.90 28.54
C ALA A 130 16.56 29.99 27.41
N GLY A 131 16.30 28.71 27.72
CA GLY A 131 15.78 27.73 26.77
C GLY A 131 16.77 27.31 25.69
N ARG A 132 18.08 27.40 25.93
CA ARG A 132 19.13 26.99 24.98
C ARG A 132 20.12 26.01 25.57
N VAL A 133 20.60 25.12 24.71
CA VAL A 133 21.78 24.30 24.95
C VAL A 133 23.01 25.14 24.65
N GLU A 134 23.86 25.30 25.65
CA GLU A 134 25.10 26.08 25.60
C GLU A 134 26.26 25.20 26.12
N CYS A 135 27.52 25.61 25.95
CA CYS A 135 28.68 24.85 26.45
C CYS A 135 28.56 24.59 27.97
N MET A 136 28.16 25.61 28.73
CA MET A 136 27.93 25.57 30.16
C MET A 136 26.67 24.79 30.56
N SER A 137 25.91 24.26 29.60
CA SER A 137 24.85 23.29 29.91
C SER A 137 25.44 22.01 30.47
N CYS A 138 26.49 21.46 29.84
CA CYS A 138 27.19 20.27 30.30
C CYS A 138 28.42 20.61 31.15
N HIS A 139 29.06 21.75 30.88
CA HIS A 139 30.29 22.16 31.58
C HIS A 139 30.05 23.16 32.73
N ALA A 140 30.92 23.12 33.73
CA ALA A 140 31.04 24.09 34.81
C ALA A 140 32.49 24.53 34.97
N LEU A 141 32.72 25.84 35.03
CA LEU A 141 34.06 26.41 35.16
C LEU A 141 34.62 26.26 36.58
N HIS A 142 33.80 26.35 37.63
CA HIS A 142 34.27 26.26 39.01
C HIS A 142 33.53 25.17 39.76
N GLU A 143 34.25 24.51 40.68
CA GLU A 143 33.73 23.46 41.56
C GLU A 143 33.05 22.32 40.77
N ALA A 144 33.50 22.09 39.54
CA ALA A 144 33.08 20.96 38.73
C ALA A 144 33.65 19.68 39.33
N ASP A 145 32.79 18.84 39.91
CA ASP A 145 33.21 17.62 40.62
C ASP A 145 33.10 16.35 39.76
N SER A 146 32.67 16.48 38.49
CA SER A 146 32.27 15.39 37.59
C SER A 146 31.43 14.34 38.32
N GLY A 147 30.40 14.77 39.04
CA GLY A 147 29.43 13.90 39.73
C GLY A 147 29.99 13.25 41.00
N GLY A 148 30.93 13.92 41.67
CA GLY A 148 31.58 13.44 42.89
C GLY A 148 32.65 12.36 42.66
N ALA A 149 32.85 11.88 41.43
CA ALA A 149 33.83 10.85 41.08
C ALA A 149 35.26 11.24 41.49
N ASN A 150 35.55 12.55 41.48
CA ASN A 150 36.85 13.09 41.84
C ASN A 150 36.81 13.97 43.10
N ASN A 151 35.85 13.80 44.01
CA ASN A 151 35.75 14.57 45.28
C ASN A 151 35.86 16.11 45.11
N GLY A 152 35.35 16.68 44.01
CA GLY A 152 35.44 18.12 43.74
C GLY A 152 36.71 18.58 43.03
N HIS A 153 37.55 17.65 42.56
CA HIS A 153 38.84 17.96 41.93
C HIS A 153 38.78 18.11 40.41
N GLY A 154 37.66 17.76 39.78
CA GLY A 154 37.52 17.67 38.33
C GLY A 154 38.35 16.54 37.72
N ASP A 155 37.89 15.98 36.60
CA ASP A 155 38.65 15.06 35.72
C ASP A 155 39.47 15.80 34.65
N GLY A 156 39.40 17.13 34.68
CA GLY A 156 39.95 17.99 33.67
C GLY A 156 39.14 18.06 32.36
N MET A 157 37.83 17.81 32.42
CA MET A 157 36.87 18.05 31.35
C MET A 157 35.82 19.10 31.73
N LEU A 158 35.90 19.63 32.96
CA LEU A 158 34.98 20.65 33.50
C LEU A 158 33.51 20.22 33.44
N LEU A 159 33.20 18.94 33.59
CA LEU A 159 31.83 18.44 33.48
C LEU A 159 31.05 18.62 34.79
N ARG A 160 29.74 18.91 34.67
CA ARG A 160 28.83 19.09 35.82
C ARG A 160 28.51 17.79 36.54
N THR A 161 28.66 16.66 35.87
CA THR A 161 28.42 15.32 36.39
C THR A 161 29.42 14.35 35.75
N VAL A 162 29.39 13.07 36.12
CA VAL A 162 30.26 12.03 35.56
C VAL A 162 30.06 11.97 34.04
N ASN A 163 31.15 11.82 33.29
CA ASN A 163 31.06 11.57 31.85
C ASN A 163 30.69 10.11 31.58
N ASP A 164 29.45 9.75 31.85
CA ASP A 164 28.91 8.42 31.61
C ASP A 164 27.61 8.50 30.80
N HIS A 165 26.99 7.34 30.62
CA HIS A 165 25.73 7.23 29.91
C HIS A 165 24.60 8.07 30.52
N ASP A 166 24.59 8.24 31.85
CA ASP A 166 23.52 8.94 32.55
C ASP A 166 23.55 10.44 32.24
N LEU A 167 24.74 11.03 32.03
CA LEU A 167 24.87 12.42 31.55
C LEU A 167 24.09 12.67 30.25
N CYS A 168 24.10 11.72 29.31
CA CYS A 168 23.36 11.84 28.05
C CYS A 168 21.84 11.68 28.28
N LEU A 169 21.45 10.71 29.12
CA LEU A 169 20.05 10.44 29.44
C LEU A 169 19.38 11.55 30.26
N GLU A 170 20.15 12.45 30.88
CA GLU A 170 19.56 13.62 31.53
C GLU A 170 18.74 14.45 30.53
N CYS A 171 19.26 14.68 29.32
CA CYS A 171 18.54 15.42 28.29
C CYS A 171 17.75 14.52 27.34
N HIS A 172 18.23 13.31 27.04
CA HIS A 172 17.60 12.40 26.09
C HIS A 172 16.68 11.39 26.81
N SER A 173 15.37 11.49 26.58
CA SER A 173 14.34 10.62 27.18
C SER A 173 13.83 9.55 26.18
N GLY A 174 12.94 8.65 26.64
CA GLY A 174 12.20 7.71 25.78
C GLY A 174 12.94 6.41 25.42
N ASP A 175 12.76 5.94 24.18
CA ASP A 175 13.26 4.65 23.61
C ASP A 175 14.80 4.58 23.43
N LEU A 176 15.53 5.61 23.87
CA LEU A 176 17.00 5.69 23.82
C LEU A 176 17.70 5.02 25.03
N ALA A 177 16.94 4.47 25.98
CA ALA A 177 17.51 3.68 27.07
C ALA A 177 18.13 2.36 26.54
N PRO A 178 19.33 1.95 26.99
CA PRO A 178 20.11 0.90 26.35
C PRO A 178 19.57 -0.48 26.76
N LYS A 179 18.83 -1.18 25.88
CA LYS A 179 18.33 -2.53 26.23
C LYS A 179 18.95 -3.69 25.44
N SER A 180 19.75 -3.42 24.41
CA SER A 180 20.30 -4.48 23.53
C SER A 180 21.79 -4.75 23.70
N HIS A 181 22.57 -3.80 24.22
CA HIS A 181 24.03 -3.96 24.44
C HIS A 181 24.51 -3.51 25.84
N GLY A 182 23.62 -3.00 26.68
CA GLY A 182 23.96 -2.35 27.96
C GLY A 182 24.54 -3.26 29.03
N GLU A 183 24.31 -4.58 28.98
CA GLU A 183 24.93 -5.54 29.91
C GLU A 183 26.38 -5.90 29.54
N LEU A 184 26.76 -5.71 28.28
CA LEU A 184 28.09 -6.08 27.74
C LEU A 184 29.06 -4.90 27.66
N PHE A 185 28.56 -3.66 27.64
CA PHE A 185 29.38 -2.45 27.56
C PHE A 185 29.13 -1.50 28.73
N PRO A 186 29.98 -1.53 29.79
CA PRO A 186 29.84 -0.68 30.96
C PRO A 186 29.90 0.82 30.68
N GLN A 187 30.50 1.23 29.56
CA GLN A 187 30.62 2.64 29.15
C GLN A 187 29.39 3.15 28.38
N GLY A 188 28.39 2.30 28.11
CA GLY A 188 27.12 2.70 27.48
C GLY A 188 27.31 3.39 26.13
N CYS A 189 26.67 4.56 25.94
CA CYS A 189 26.76 5.34 24.71
C CYS A 189 28.20 5.73 24.34
N LEU A 190 29.05 5.98 25.35
CA LEU A 190 30.41 6.43 25.11
C LEU A 190 31.26 5.33 24.47
N THR A 191 30.88 4.05 24.59
CA THR A 191 31.55 2.96 23.87
C THR A 191 31.69 3.26 22.37
N CYS A 192 30.63 3.82 21.76
CA CYS A 192 30.59 4.12 20.34
C CYS A 192 30.74 5.61 20.03
N HIS A 193 30.27 6.49 20.91
CA HIS A 193 30.18 7.93 20.67
C HIS A 193 31.24 8.72 21.43
N ASP A 194 31.91 9.63 20.72
CA ASP A 194 32.66 10.73 21.33
C ASP A 194 31.72 11.95 21.49
N PRO A 195 31.72 12.64 22.63
CA PRO A 195 31.05 13.94 22.73
C PRO A 195 31.58 14.98 21.73
N HIS A 196 32.86 14.86 21.32
CA HIS A 196 33.55 15.77 20.41
C HIS A 196 34.44 15.02 19.42
N ASP A 197 34.04 14.95 18.16
CA ASP A 197 34.87 14.48 17.06
C ASP A 197 35.79 15.60 16.55
N ASN A 198 37.09 15.46 16.83
CA ASN A 198 38.12 16.44 16.50
C ASN A 198 38.37 16.59 14.99
N ASP A 199 38.01 15.60 14.16
CA ASP A 199 38.14 15.69 12.71
C ASP A 199 36.93 16.37 12.06
N SER A 200 35.83 16.47 12.82
CA SER A 200 34.58 17.11 12.42
C SER A 200 34.02 16.59 11.09
N ASP A 201 34.25 15.32 10.79
CA ASP A 201 33.84 14.74 9.53
C ASP A 201 32.50 14.01 9.65
N ASN A 202 32.16 13.45 10.82
CA ASN A 202 30.98 12.61 10.98
C ASN A 202 29.89 13.16 11.94
N ILE A 203 28.63 12.99 11.52
CA ILE A 203 27.45 13.55 12.21
C ILE A 203 27.09 12.79 13.49
N PHE A 204 27.38 11.49 13.53
CA PHE A 204 27.04 10.65 14.68
C PHE A 204 28.10 10.72 15.78
N MET A 205 29.20 11.44 15.57
CA MET A 205 30.35 11.52 16.48
C MET A 205 30.82 10.11 16.91
N ILE A 206 30.87 9.19 15.96
CA ILE A 206 31.37 7.83 16.19
C ILE A 206 32.88 7.92 16.43
N ARG A 207 33.35 7.19 17.45
CA ARG A 207 34.77 7.08 17.77
C ARG A 207 35.54 6.45 16.62
N ARG A 208 36.77 6.91 16.42
CA ARG A 208 37.71 6.32 15.44
C ARG A 208 38.32 5.02 15.93
N GLU A 209 38.33 4.80 17.23
CA GLU A 209 38.79 3.57 17.84
C GLU A 209 37.78 3.20 18.93
N VAL A 210 37.24 1.98 18.85
CA VAL A 210 36.39 1.41 19.90
C VAL A 210 37.29 0.55 20.79
N GLU A 211 37.41 0.93 22.06
CA GLU A 211 38.30 0.26 23.02
C GLU A 211 37.63 -0.99 23.62
N PHE A 212 38.22 -2.17 23.39
CA PHE A 212 37.84 -3.42 24.04
C PHE A 212 38.96 -3.92 24.94
N GLU A 213 38.92 -3.58 26.24
CA GLU A 213 39.84 -3.96 27.34
C GLU A 213 41.37 -3.87 27.04
N ASP A 214 41.89 -4.52 25.99
CA ASP A 214 43.29 -4.56 25.55
C ASP A 214 43.52 -4.49 24.00
N ASP A 215 42.50 -4.39 23.14
CA ASP A 215 42.65 -4.36 21.67
C ASP A 215 41.75 -3.29 21.01
N PRO A 216 42.29 -2.09 20.68
CA PRO A 216 41.50 -1.03 20.05
C PRO A 216 41.20 -1.40 18.59
N VAL A 217 39.93 -1.30 18.19
CA VAL A 217 39.50 -1.57 16.81
C VAL A 217 39.32 -0.27 16.04
N PRO A 218 40.09 -0.02 14.96
CA PRO A 218 39.91 1.17 14.13
C PRO A 218 38.57 1.13 13.38
N VAL A 219 37.82 2.23 13.50
CA VAL A 219 36.52 2.44 12.85
C VAL A 219 36.61 3.58 11.85
N ALA A 220 36.22 3.31 10.61
CA ALA A 220 36.02 4.33 9.59
C ALA A 220 34.53 4.70 9.53
N PHE A 221 34.21 5.93 9.90
CA PHE A 221 32.84 6.46 9.80
C PHE A 221 32.90 7.94 9.43
N THR A 222 32.33 8.34 8.29
CA THR A 222 32.52 9.70 7.73
C THR A 222 31.24 10.49 7.57
N ASP A 223 30.14 9.94 7.06
CA ASP A 223 28.81 10.56 7.17
C ASP A 223 27.74 9.53 6.79
N ARG A 224 26.51 9.97 6.52
CA ARG A 224 25.27 9.19 6.32
C ARG A 224 25.28 8.23 5.10
N GLY A 225 26.40 7.56 4.83
CA GLY A 225 26.56 6.53 3.81
C GLY A 225 25.59 5.38 4.02
N THR A 226 24.94 4.98 2.93
CA THR A 226 23.86 4.00 2.82
C THR A 226 24.28 2.60 3.24
N GLY A 227 24.37 2.31 4.55
CA GLY A 227 24.53 0.97 5.13
C GLY A 227 25.86 0.24 4.86
N VAL A 228 26.49 0.48 3.69
CA VAL A 228 27.74 -0.12 3.20
C VAL A 228 28.55 0.87 2.40
N GLY A 229 29.86 0.81 2.61
CA GLY A 229 30.86 1.52 1.83
C GLY A 229 31.96 2.05 2.73
N VAL A 230 32.95 2.69 2.11
CA VAL A 230 34.06 3.34 2.84
C VAL A 230 33.47 4.39 3.78
N GLY A 231 33.66 4.21 5.09
CA GLY A 231 33.16 5.14 6.11
C GLY A 231 31.69 4.95 6.54
N ALA A 232 31.13 3.73 6.43
CA ALA A 232 29.73 3.43 6.76
C ALA A 232 29.56 2.49 7.98
N PHE A 233 28.33 2.00 8.21
CA PHE A 233 28.05 1.03 9.29
C PHE A 233 28.76 -0.32 9.09
N VAL A 234 28.97 -0.71 7.82
CA VAL A 234 29.73 -1.88 7.38
C VAL A 234 30.69 -1.41 6.29
N ASP A 235 32.00 -1.66 6.46
CA ASP A 235 33.06 -1.21 5.55
C ASP A 235 33.76 -2.41 4.90
N PRO A 236 33.71 -2.54 3.55
CA PRO A 236 34.37 -3.65 2.86
C PRO A 236 35.91 -3.58 2.86
N ASP A 237 36.52 -2.51 3.38
CA ASP A 237 37.97 -2.39 3.50
C ASP A 237 38.54 -3.40 4.53
N PRO A 238 39.58 -4.18 4.20
CA PRO A 238 40.20 -5.11 5.15
C PRO A 238 40.98 -4.43 6.29
N ASP A 239 41.43 -3.18 6.11
CA ASP A 239 42.33 -2.47 7.03
C ASP A 239 41.59 -1.54 8.02
N VAL A 240 40.30 -1.26 7.80
CA VAL A 240 39.42 -0.48 8.70
C VAL A 240 38.04 -1.12 8.77
N LYS A 241 37.34 -1.02 9.92
CA LYS A 241 36.01 -1.62 10.09
C LYS A 241 34.90 -0.56 10.08
N GLY A 242 33.74 -0.91 9.55
CA GLY A 242 32.52 -0.18 9.84
C GLY A 242 32.15 -0.35 11.32
N ILE A 243 31.36 0.57 11.89
CA ILE A 243 31.05 0.54 13.33
C ILE A 243 30.36 -0.76 13.79
N CYS A 244 29.53 -1.38 12.95
CA CYS A 244 28.90 -2.66 13.27
C CYS A 244 29.91 -3.82 13.21
N GLU A 245 30.83 -3.78 12.23
CA GLU A 245 31.86 -4.82 12.05
C GLU A 245 32.95 -4.78 13.14
N ALA A 246 33.14 -3.62 13.78
CA ALA A 246 34.07 -3.49 14.90
C ALA A 246 33.68 -4.38 16.10
N CYS A 247 32.38 -4.63 16.28
CA CYS A 247 31.85 -5.49 17.34
C CYS A 247 31.42 -6.87 16.81
N HIS A 248 30.90 -6.94 15.58
CA HIS A 248 30.43 -8.18 14.96
C HIS A 248 31.46 -8.70 13.95
N ALA A 249 32.33 -9.59 14.40
CA ALA A 249 33.31 -10.26 13.54
C ALA A 249 32.72 -11.54 12.92
N TYR A 250 32.57 -11.61 11.58
CA TYR A 250 32.36 -12.87 10.83
C TYR A 250 32.84 -12.75 9.36
N PRO A 251 33.24 -13.86 8.69
CA PRO A 251 32.43 -15.07 8.47
C PRO A 251 32.89 -16.24 9.35
N SER A 252 31.98 -16.83 10.11
CA SER A 252 32.08 -18.25 10.43
C SER A 252 31.13 -18.96 9.48
N ASP A 253 31.54 -20.13 9.04
CA ASP A 253 30.70 -21.07 8.30
C ASP A 253 29.60 -21.66 9.21
N ASP A 254 29.04 -20.86 10.13
CA ASP A 254 28.02 -21.30 11.08
C ASP A 254 26.69 -21.49 10.35
N PRO A 255 26.25 -22.76 10.16
CA PRO A 255 25.01 -23.06 9.45
C PRO A 255 23.76 -22.69 10.26
N ASP A 256 23.91 -22.30 11.53
CA ASP A 256 22.82 -21.92 12.42
C ASP A 256 22.57 -20.39 12.48
N LEU A 257 23.38 -19.57 11.79
CA LEU A 257 23.03 -18.17 11.56
C LEU A 257 21.75 -18.09 10.73
N GLU A 258 20.68 -17.49 11.28
CA GLU A 258 19.44 -17.27 10.52
C GLU A 258 19.76 -16.61 9.17
N PRO A 259 19.07 -16.96 8.07
CA PRO A 259 19.32 -16.40 6.73
C PRO A 259 19.39 -14.87 6.66
N LYS A 260 18.75 -14.21 7.64
CA LYS A 260 18.67 -12.76 7.87
C LYS A 260 20.00 -12.08 8.22
N HIS A 261 21.05 -12.83 8.62
CA HIS A 261 22.38 -12.29 8.95
C HIS A 261 23.47 -12.79 7.98
N SER A 262 23.07 -13.26 6.80
CA SER A 262 24.01 -13.64 5.74
C SER A 262 24.71 -12.42 5.14
N LEU A 263 25.84 -12.66 4.45
CA LEU A 263 26.62 -11.62 3.75
C LEU A 263 25.78 -10.75 2.79
N GLU A 264 24.62 -11.23 2.33
CA GLU A 264 23.68 -10.49 1.47
C GLU A 264 22.87 -9.42 2.23
N TRP A 265 22.53 -9.68 3.50
CA TRP A 265 21.72 -8.78 4.34
C TRP A 265 22.56 -7.90 5.29
N MET A 266 23.81 -8.30 5.56
CA MET A 266 24.78 -7.53 6.36
C MET A 266 24.90 -6.06 5.93
N PRO A 267 24.88 -5.72 4.62
CA PRO A 267 24.82 -4.34 4.16
C PRO A 267 23.70 -3.44 4.70
N ARG A 268 22.69 -4.05 5.28
CA ARG A 268 21.40 -3.43 5.60
C ARG A 268 21.07 -3.56 7.07
N CYS A 269 22.08 -3.68 7.95
CA CYS A 269 21.87 -3.80 9.39
C CYS A 269 20.88 -2.75 9.93
N THR A 270 20.97 -1.50 9.47
CA THR A 270 20.09 -0.41 9.92
C THR A 270 18.62 -0.51 9.44
N GLU A 271 18.31 -1.41 8.50
CA GLU A 271 16.93 -1.69 8.09
C GLU A 271 16.16 -2.47 9.16
N CYS A 272 16.85 -3.31 9.93
CA CYS A 272 16.27 -4.09 11.04
C CYS A 272 16.71 -3.59 12.42
N HIS A 273 17.88 -2.95 12.53
CA HIS A 273 18.48 -2.43 13.76
C HIS A 273 18.57 -0.90 13.72
N GLN A 274 17.55 -0.22 14.22
CA GLN A 274 17.48 1.24 14.13
C GLN A 274 18.28 1.91 15.27
N HIS A 275 19.09 2.93 14.94
CA HIS A 275 19.95 3.67 15.88
C HIS A 275 19.16 4.35 17.00
N HIS A 276 17.96 4.86 16.72
CA HIS A 276 17.12 5.52 17.73
C HIS A 276 16.40 4.57 18.69
N ALA A 277 16.48 3.25 18.45
CA ALA A 277 15.87 2.20 19.27
C ALA A 277 16.95 1.28 19.88
N GLY A 278 18.14 1.81 20.16
CA GLY A 278 19.24 1.06 20.77
C GLY A 278 19.79 -0.08 19.93
N PHE A 279 19.50 -0.12 18.62
CA PHE A 279 19.78 -1.26 17.74
C PHE A 279 19.06 -2.57 18.15
N GLU A 280 17.95 -2.48 18.88
CA GLU A 280 17.08 -3.64 19.16
C GLU A 280 16.49 -4.22 17.88
N PHE A 281 16.22 -5.53 17.90
CA PHE A 281 15.32 -6.13 16.93
C PHE A 281 13.90 -5.67 17.26
N VAL A 282 13.39 -4.69 16.52
CA VAL A 282 12.04 -4.19 16.76
C VAL A 282 11.04 -5.20 16.19
N GLU A 283 10.61 -6.15 17.01
CA GLU A 283 9.40 -6.92 16.72
C GLU A 283 8.21 -5.95 16.70
N GLY A 284 7.89 -5.42 15.52
CA GLY A 284 6.64 -4.70 15.28
C GLY A 284 6.75 -3.25 14.84
N ASN A 285 7.93 -2.74 14.47
CA ASN A 285 8.06 -1.41 13.87
C ASN A 285 9.03 -1.43 12.67
N LEU A 286 8.60 -2.04 11.57
CA LEU A 286 9.13 -1.69 10.25
C LEU A 286 8.67 -0.25 9.94
N PRO A 287 9.40 0.55 9.15
CA PRO A 287 8.83 1.80 8.62
C PRO A 287 7.47 1.49 8.02
N THR A 288 6.53 2.45 8.12
CA THR A 288 5.22 2.42 7.44
C THR A 288 5.36 1.69 6.11
N GLN A 289 4.66 0.56 5.98
CA GLN A 289 4.80 -0.41 4.88
C GLN A 289 5.20 0.25 3.56
N THR A 290 6.27 -0.24 2.92
CA THR A 290 6.84 0.36 1.70
C THR A 290 6.49 -0.44 0.46
N TYR A 291 6.50 0.24 -0.69
CA TYR A 291 6.45 -0.43 -1.99
C TYR A 291 7.77 -1.15 -2.27
N VAL A 292 7.72 -2.37 -2.77
CA VAL A 292 8.90 -3.21 -3.01
C VAL A 292 9.11 -3.60 -4.47
N GLY A 293 8.10 -3.39 -5.33
CA GLY A 293 8.12 -3.73 -6.74
C GLY A 293 7.77 -5.20 -7.03
N ASP A 294 7.27 -5.45 -8.23
CA ASP A 294 6.77 -6.75 -8.69
C ASP A 294 7.83 -7.87 -8.68
N ASP A 295 9.09 -7.53 -8.98
CA ASP A 295 10.23 -8.46 -8.95
C ASP A 295 10.32 -9.23 -7.62
N GLN A 296 9.97 -8.58 -6.50
CA GLN A 296 10.00 -9.20 -5.18
C GLN A 296 8.86 -10.22 -5.00
N CYS A 297 7.70 -9.95 -5.59
CA CYS A 297 6.56 -10.87 -5.62
C CYS A 297 6.89 -12.10 -6.46
N GLY A 298 7.52 -11.91 -7.62
CA GLY A 298 7.89 -12.96 -8.58
C GLY A 298 8.82 -14.04 -8.01
N ARG A 299 9.61 -13.73 -6.97
CA ARG A 299 10.49 -14.70 -6.29
C ARG A 299 9.72 -15.86 -5.64
N CYS A 300 8.52 -15.61 -5.13
CA CYS A 300 7.67 -16.59 -4.45
C CYS A 300 6.43 -16.95 -5.27
N HIS A 301 5.85 -15.98 -5.98
CA HIS A 301 4.62 -16.12 -6.77
C HIS A 301 4.91 -16.21 -8.27
N THR A 302 5.92 -17.00 -8.64
CA THR A 302 6.44 -17.12 -10.02
C THR A 302 5.33 -17.29 -11.05
N GLY A 303 4.42 -18.26 -10.85
CA GLY A 303 3.37 -18.55 -11.82
C GLY A 303 2.33 -17.44 -12.02
N MET A 304 2.09 -16.58 -11.01
CA MET A 304 1.20 -15.43 -11.16
C MET A 304 1.94 -14.25 -11.79
N HIS A 305 3.18 -14.02 -11.37
CA HIS A 305 4.03 -12.96 -11.91
C HIS A 305 4.30 -13.17 -13.40
N ASP A 306 4.68 -14.38 -13.81
CA ASP A 306 4.88 -14.76 -15.23
C ASP A 306 3.64 -14.45 -16.09
N GLN A 307 2.44 -14.66 -15.56
CA GLN A 307 1.20 -14.37 -16.29
C GLN A 307 0.87 -12.87 -16.31
N TRP A 308 1.16 -12.16 -15.21
CA TRP A 308 0.90 -10.73 -15.09
C TRP A 308 1.82 -9.92 -16.00
N GLU A 309 3.07 -10.34 -16.17
CA GLU A 309 4.03 -9.72 -17.09
C GLU A 309 3.51 -9.68 -18.54
N GLU A 310 2.63 -10.60 -18.93
CA GLU A 310 2.00 -10.62 -20.27
C GLU A 310 0.83 -9.64 -20.43
N THR A 311 0.41 -8.95 -19.35
CA THR A 311 -0.75 -8.05 -19.34
C THR A 311 -0.39 -6.62 -19.73
N LEU A 312 -1.38 -5.84 -20.18
CA LEU A 312 -1.17 -4.42 -20.49
C LEU A 312 -0.92 -3.57 -19.23
N HIS A 313 -1.26 -4.05 -18.04
CA HIS A 313 -0.91 -3.38 -16.79
C HIS A 313 0.62 -3.31 -16.58
N ALA A 314 1.33 -4.39 -16.92
CA ALA A 314 2.80 -4.44 -16.84
C ALA A 314 3.49 -3.47 -17.84
N GLU A 315 2.77 -2.97 -18.85
CA GLU A 315 3.26 -2.01 -19.84
C GLU A 315 2.66 -0.61 -19.70
N ALA A 316 1.87 -0.34 -18.64
CA ALA A 316 1.04 0.84 -18.53
C ALA A 316 1.80 2.17 -18.71
N LEU A 317 2.98 2.34 -18.10
CA LEU A 317 3.76 3.58 -18.22
C LEU A 317 4.36 3.71 -19.63
N ALA A 318 4.78 2.61 -20.24
CA ALA A 318 5.36 2.61 -21.59
C ALA A 318 4.37 3.14 -22.63
N THR A 319 3.07 2.86 -22.47
CA THR A 319 2.03 3.41 -23.35
C THR A 319 1.98 4.95 -23.29
N LEU A 320 2.09 5.56 -22.10
CA LEU A 320 2.15 7.01 -21.94
C LEU A 320 3.44 7.60 -22.51
N GLU A 321 4.57 6.93 -22.28
CA GLU A 321 5.87 7.35 -22.81
C GLU A 321 5.83 7.43 -24.34
N SER A 322 5.16 6.49 -25.00
CA SER A 322 5.03 6.44 -26.47
C SER A 322 4.33 7.67 -27.08
N ILE A 323 3.47 8.33 -26.30
CA ILE A 323 2.75 9.55 -26.72
C ILE A 323 3.29 10.82 -26.04
N GLY A 324 4.44 10.74 -25.37
CA GLY A 324 5.09 11.88 -24.71
C GLY A 324 4.43 12.32 -23.39
N GLN A 325 3.62 11.46 -22.77
CA GLN A 325 2.91 11.72 -21.51
C GLN A 325 3.52 11.02 -20.29
N GLY A 326 4.63 10.29 -20.43
CA GLY A 326 5.26 9.53 -19.33
C GLY A 326 5.82 10.35 -18.16
N ARG A 327 5.68 11.69 -18.18
CA ARG A 327 6.03 12.59 -17.06
C ARG A 327 4.85 13.43 -16.59
N ASN A 328 3.66 13.20 -17.13
CA ASN A 328 2.47 13.96 -16.77
C ASN A 328 1.94 13.46 -15.42
N PRO A 329 2.01 14.27 -14.35
CA PRO A 329 1.64 13.83 -13.01
C PRO A 329 0.19 13.33 -12.93
N VAL A 330 -0.72 13.89 -13.74
CA VAL A 330 -2.13 13.46 -13.79
C VAL A 330 -2.26 12.01 -14.30
N CYS A 331 -1.36 11.58 -15.17
CA CYS A 331 -1.38 10.23 -15.72
C CYS A 331 -0.58 9.24 -14.85
N LEU A 332 0.44 9.72 -14.13
CA LEU A 332 1.32 8.87 -13.32
C LEU A 332 0.61 8.25 -12.11
N GLU A 333 -0.41 8.91 -11.55
CA GLU A 333 -1.26 8.37 -10.49
C GLU A 333 -1.86 7.00 -10.85
N CYS A 334 -2.28 6.82 -12.10
CA CYS A 334 -2.92 5.58 -12.57
C CYS A 334 -1.98 4.61 -13.30
N HIS A 335 -0.78 5.05 -13.70
CA HIS A 335 0.12 4.28 -14.57
C HIS A 335 1.42 3.85 -13.87
N THR A 336 1.56 4.07 -12.57
CA THR A 336 2.73 3.68 -11.77
C THR A 336 2.33 3.24 -10.36
N VAL A 337 3.24 2.64 -9.61
CA VAL A 337 3.00 2.20 -8.22
C VAL A 337 3.19 3.38 -7.26
N GLY A 338 2.13 3.80 -6.57
CA GLY A 338 2.22 4.72 -5.43
C GLY A 338 2.70 6.15 -5.77
N PHE A 339 2.49 6.65 -6.99
CA PHE A 339 2.93 8.01 -7.34
C PHE A 339 2.32 9.06 -6.41
N GLY A 340 3.16 9.92 -5.85
CA GLY A 340 2.75 10.94 -4.87
C GLY A 340 2.68 10.45 -3.43
N GLU A 341 2.74 9.14 -3.19
CA GLU A 341 2.75 8.53 -1.86
C GLU A 341 4.18 8.32 -1.32
N PRO A 342 4.35 8.25 0.01
CA PRO A 342 5.63 7.89 0.61
C PRO A 342 6.13 6.55 0.06
N THR A 343 7.42 6.51 -0.35
CA THR A 343 8.10 5.33 -0.93
C THR A 343 7.59 4.86 -2.30
N GLY A 344 6.65 5.56 -2.92
CA GLY A 344 6.14 5.21 -4.25
C GLY A 344 6.97 5.76 -5.40
N PHE A 345 6.45 5.61 -6.63
CA PHE A 345 7.13 6.00 -7.85
C PHE A 345 7.42 7.51 -7.89
N VAL A 346 8.68 7.86 -8.20
CA VAL A 346 9.13 9.24 -8.38
C VAL A 346 9.46 9.52 -9.85
N SER A 347 10.26 8.65 -10.46
CA SER A 347 10.68 8.74 -11.86
C SER A 347 11.31 7.44 -12.32
N ARG A 348 11.42 7.26 -13.65
CA ARG A 348 12.15 6.13 -14.24
C ARG A 348 13.59 6.05 -13.75
N GLU A 349 14.23 7.18 -13.45
CA GLU A 349 15.64 7.21 -13.03
C GLU A 349 15.82 6.85 -11.56
N LEU A 350 14.90 7.28 -10.68
CA LEU A 350 15.04 7.11 -9.22
C LEU A 350 14.36 5.83 -8.70
N THR A 351 13.23 5.45 -9.28
CA THR A 351 12.40 4.32 -8.83
C THR A 351 11.96 3.46 -10.02
N PRO A 352 12.89 2.94 -10.84
CA PRO A 352 12.53 2.18 -12.05
C PRO A 352 11.69 0.92 -11.76
N HIS A 353 11.90 0.31 -10.60
CA HIS A 353 11.21 -0.91 -10.14
C HIS A 353 9.74 -0.67 -9.75
N LEU A 354 9.27 0.58 -9.69
CA LEU A 354 7.88 0.96 -9.38
C LEU A 354 7.14 1.49 -10.63
N ALA A 355 7.73 1.30 -11.82
CA ALA A 355 7.12 1.70 -13.07
C ALA A 355 6.02 0.72 -13.50
N ASN A 356 4.99 1.26 -14.17
CA ASN A 356 3.78 0.52 -14.61
C ASN A 356 2.81 0.19 -13.46
N VAL A 357 1.67 -0.43 -13.81
CA VAL A 357 0.69 -0.93 -12.84
C VAL A 357 1.09 -2.35 -12.45
N GLN A 358 1.42 -2.54 -11.17
CA GLN A 358 1.98 -3.78 -10.62
C GLN A 358 1.09 -4.40 -9.55
N CYS A 359 1.58 -5.47 -8.92
CA CYS A 359 0.96 -6.17 -7.81
C CYS A 359 0.44 -5.20 -6.73
N GLU A 360 1.29 -4.24 -6.33
CA GLU A 360 1.05 -3.36 -5.18
C GLU A 360 0.04 -2.23 -5.46
N ASN A 361 -0.38 -2.03 -6.72
CA ASN A 361 -1.51 -1.16 -7.04
C ASN A 361 -2.85 -1.78 -6.58
N CYS A 362 -2.94 -3.11 -6.56
CA CYS A 362 -4.14 -3.84 -6.16
C CYS A 362 -4.02 -4.46 -4.75
N HIS A 363 -2.81 -4.87 -4.37
CA HIS A 363 -2.55 -5.60 -3.13
C HIS A 363 -2.00 -4.74 -2.00
N GLY A 364 -1.77 -3.45 -2.25
CA GLY A 364 -1.10 -2.56 -1.30
C GLY A 364 0.39 -2.85 -1.16
N THR A 365 1.03 -2.20 -0.18
CA THR A 365 2.47 -2.27 0.05
C THR A 365 2.93 -3.65 0.52
N GLY A 366 3.94 -4.20 -0.15
CA GLY A 366 4.37 -5.58 0.00
C GLY A 366 5.49 -5.79 1.02
N SER A 367 6.10 -4.75 1.59
CA SER A 367 7.30 -4.87 2.44
C SER A 367 7.13 -5.84 3.62
N ASP A 368 6.02 -5.72 4.35
CA ASP A 368 5.77 -6.56 5.52
C ASP A 368 5.47 -7.99 5.10
N HIS A 369 4.76 -8.17 3.97
CA HIS A 369 4.47 -9.48 3.42
C HIS A 369 5.75 -10.18 2.97
N VAL A 370 6.63 -9.51 2.21
CA VAL A 370 7.89 -10.09 1.74
C VAL A 370 8.77 -10.49 2.94
N ASN A 371 8.82 -9.66 3.98
CA ASN A 371 9.66 -9.91 5.16
C ASN A 371 9.06 -10.92 6.15
N ARG A 372 7.73 -11.08 6.17
CA ARG A 372 6.99 -11.89 7.17
C ARG A 372 5.80 -12.63 6.55
N ALA A 373 5.99 -13.28 5.40
CA ALA A 373 4.90 -13.78 4.53
C ALA A 373 3.79 -14.59 5.21
N LEU A 374 4.11 -15.38 6.25
CA LEU A 374 3.12 -16.17 6.98
C LEU A 374 2.39 -15.40 8.09
N ALA A 375 3.02 -14.33 8.62
CA ALA A 375 2.49 -13.52 9.71
C ALA A 375 1.87 -12.19 9.22
N SER A 376 2.25 -11.71 8.04
CA SER A 376 1.65 -10.56 7.35
C SER A 376 1.16 -11.03 5.99
N ARG A 377 -0.10 -11.46 5.92
CA ARG A 377 -0.73 -11.86 4.66
C ARG A 377 -1.36 -10.66 4.00
N ILE A 378 -1.19 -10.56 2.68
CA ILE A 378 -1.94 -9.62 1.86
C ILE A 378 -3.41 -10.07 1.83
N THR A 379 -4.31 -9.15 2.17
CA THR A 379 -5.74 -9.33 1.97
C THR A 379 -6.06 -9.09 0.51
N ILE A 380 -6.85 -9.99 -0.10
CA ILE A 380 -7.33 -9.81 -1.47
C ILE A 380 -8.62 -9.00 -1.39
N ASP A 381 -8.64 -7.87 -2.09
CA ASP A 381 -9.82 -7.04 -2.27
C ASP A 381 -10.45 -7.36 -3.63
N TYR A 382 -11.74 -7.67 -3.61
CA TYR A 382 -12.52 -8.03 -4.78
C TYR A 382 -13.44 -6.90 -5.26
N GLU A 383 -13.56 -5.84 -4.46
CA GLU A 383 -14.52 -4.78 -4.70
C GLU A 383 -14.09 -3.91 -5.91
N ALA A 384 -15.06 -3.55 -6.76
CA ALA A 384 -14.82 -2.79 -7.98
C ALA A 384 -14.15 -1.42 -7.74
N GLU A 385 -14.30 -0.85 -6.55
CA GLU A 385 -13.64 0.38 -6.10
C GLU A 385 -12.12 0.30 -6.26
N LEU A 386 -11.52 -0.90 -6.08
CA LEU A 386 -10.09 -1.12 -6.30
C LEU A 386 -9.69 -0.79 -7.75
N CYS A 387 -10.47 -1.29 -8.71
CA CYS A 387 -10.27 -1.00 -10.13
C CYS A 387 -10.65 0.45 -10.46
N GLY A 388 -11.68 0.97 -9.79
CA GLY A 388 -12.20 2.33 -9.92
C GLY A 388 -11.24 3.43 -9.47
N GLY A 389 -10.18 3.10 -8.74
CA GLY A 389 -9.08 4.05 -8.47
C GLY A 389 -8.40 4.58 -9.74
N CYS A 390 -8.42 3.80 -10.83
CA CYS A 390 -7.85 4.18 -12.12
C CYS A 390 -8.87 4.17 -13.27
N HIS A 391 -9.79 3.21 -13.27
CA HIS A 391 -10.81 3.07 -14.33
C HIS A 391 -12.02 3.98 -14.08
N VAL A 392 -11.76 5.27 -14.01
CA VAL A 392 -12.75 6.33 -13.77
C VAL A 392 -12.54 7.53 -14.69
N GLY A 393 -13.57 8.37 -14.79
CA GLY A 393 -13.51 9.66 -15.51
C GLY A 393 -13.76 9.54 -17.01
N SER A 394 -13.51 10.63 -17.74
CA SER A 394 -13.89 10.78 -19.15
C SER A 394 -13.12 9.84 -20.09
N HIS A 395 -11.87 9.51 -19.76
CA HIS A 395 -11.02 8.60 -20.53
C HIS A 395 -11.33 7.11 -20.28
N HIS A 396 -11.74 6.76 -19.06
CA HIS A 396 -11.96 5.38 -18.63
C HIS A 396 -13.21 5.26 -17.75
N PRO A 397 -14.43 5.51 -18.26
CA PRO A 397 -15.64 5.59 -17.42
C PRO A 397 -16.14 4.24 -16.86
N THR A 398 -15.37 3.16 -16.98
CA THR A 398 -15.75 1.78 -16.65
C THR A 398 -16.39 1.63 -15.27
N PHE A 399 -15.76 2.17 -14.21
CA PHE A 399 -16.31 2.06 -12.85
C PHE A 399 -17.62 2.81 -12.71
N THR A 400 -17.73 4.01 -13.27
CA THR A 400 -18.95 4.81 -13.22
C THR A 400 -20.09 4.17 -14.03
N GLU A 401 -19.77 3.56 -15.17
CA GLU A 401 -20.74 2.78 -15.94
C GLU A 401 -21.21 1.55 -15.16
N TRP A 402 -20.29 0.78 -14.55
CA TRP A 402 -20.61 -0.39 -13.73
C TRP A 402 -21.48 -0.04 -12.52
N ALA A 403 -21.15 1.03 -11.80
CA ALA A 403 -21.90 1.54 -10.65
C ALA A 403 -23.28 2.15 -11.03
N SER A 404 -23.65 2.13 -12.31
CA SER A 404 -25.00 2.47 -12.76
C SER A 404 -25.80 1.24 -13.20
N SER A 405 -25.18 0.06 -13.14
CA SER A 405 -25.74 -1.19 -13.64
C SER A 405 -26.40 -2.03 -12.55
N GLY A 406 -27.17 -3.02 -12.98
CA GLY A 406 -27.70 -4.03 -12.06
C GLY A 406 -26.63 -4.92 -11.42
N HIS A 407 -25.40 -4.98 -11.98
CA HIS A 407 -24.31 -5.80 -11.44
C HIS A 407 -23.74 -5.27 -10.12
N GLU A 408 -23.90 -3.98 -9.80
CA GLU A 408 -23.57 -3.40 -8.48
C GLU A 408 -24.66 -3.68 -7.42
N HIS A 409 -25.79 -4.25 -7.81
CA HIS A 409 -26.98 -4.34 -6.95
C HIS A 409 -27.50 -5.77 -6.79
N THR A 410 -26.69 -6.80 -7.06
CA THR A 410 -27.12 -8.19 -7.13
C THR A 410 -27.30 -8.88 -5.78
N ARG A 411 -26.70 -8.36 -4.70
CA ARG A 411 -26.75 -8.93 -3.34
C ARG A 411 -28.14 -8.87 -2.73
N GLU A 412 -28.89 -7.81 -3.00
CA GLU A 412 -30.25 -7.66 -2.50
C GLU A 412 -31.16 -8.79 -3.04
N ASP A 413 -30.93 -9.20 -4.28
CA ASP A 413 -31.68 -10.26 -4.96
C ASP A 413 -31.34 -11.67 -4.45
N ALA A 414 -30.14 -11.88 -3.91
CA ALA A 414 -29.69 -13.20 -3.44
C ALA A 414 -30.34 -13.64 -2.12
N HIS A 415 -30.99 -12.73 -1.39
CA HIS A 415 -31.59 -12.96 -0.06
C HIS A 415 -30.66 -13.69 0.95
N GLY A 416 -29.34 -13.56 0.79
CA GLY A 416 -28.34 -14.21 1.64
C GLY A 416 -28.23 -15.73 1.50
N VAL A 417 -28.74 -16.33 0.40
CA VAL A 417 -28.67 -17.78 0.17
C VAL A 417 -27.34 -18.13 -0.54
N PRO A 418 -26.43 -18.91 0.09
CA PRO A 418 -25.09 -19.15 -0.47
C PRO A 418 -25.07 -19.78 -1.86
N SER A 419 -26.05 -20.63 -2.18
CA SER A 419 -26.14 -21.26 -3.50
C SER A 419 -26.44 -20.28 -4.64
N CYS A 420 -26.94 -19.08 -4.32
CA CYS A 420 -27.22 -18.01 -5.30
C CYS A 420 -25.98 -17.15 -5.60
N ASN A 421 -24.98 -17.15 -4.69
CA ASN A 421 -23.80 -16.30 -4.82
C ASN A 421 -22.93 -16.65 -6.03
N VAL A 422 -23.08 -17.84 -6.60
CA VAL A 422 -22.38 -18.25 -7.84
C VAL A 422 -22.58 -17.23 -8.98
N CYS A 423 -23.68 -16.47 -8.96
CA CYS A 423 -23.95 -15.44 -9.97
C CYS A 423 -24.33 -14.07 -9.39
N HIS A 424 -24.68 -13.99 -8.10
CA HIS A 424 -25.08 -12.74 -7.46
C HIS A 424 -23.99 -12.12 -6.55
N ALA A 425 -22.92 -12.88 -6.28
CA ALA A 425 -21.74 -12.44 -5.54
C ALA A 425 -20.55 -13.37 -5.84
N PRO A 426 -20.22 -13.58 -7.14
CA PRO A 426 -19.26 -14.60 -7.54
C PRO A 426 -17.86 -14.25 -7.02
N THR A 427 -17.18 -15.25 -6.48
CA THR A 427 -15.75 -15.17 -6.17
C THR A 427 -14.96 -16.03 -7.13
N THR A 428 -13.73 -15.64 -7.41
CA THR A 428 -12.81 -16.41 -8.26
C THR A 428 -12.18 -17.58 -7.52
N GLN A 429 -12.28 -17.65 -6.18
CA GLN A 429 -11.68 -18.71 -5.37
C GLN A 429 -12.70 -19.49 -4.51
N PRO A 430 -12.64 -20.84 -4.52
CA PRO A 430 -13.47 -21.68 -3.65
C PRO A 430 -13.13 -21.50 -2.17
N GLY A 431 -14.14 -21.23 -1.33
CA GLY A 431 -14.00 -21.20 0.13
C GLY A 431 -13.74 -19.82 0.76
N GLU A 432 -13.69 -18.78 -0.05
CA GLU A 432 -13.61 -17.39 0.44
C GLU A 432 -14.99 -16.79 0.72
N ALA A 433 -15.00 -15.68 1.47
CA ALA A 433 -16.22 -14.92 1.68
C ALA A 433 -16.73 -14.42 0.32
N PRO A 434 -18.05 -14.49 0.05
CA PRO A 434 -18.61 -14.00 -1.19
C PRO A 434 -18.27 -12.51 -1.36
N ALA A 435 -18.02 -12.09 -2.60
CA ALA A 435 -17.91 -10.67 -2.95
C ALA A 435 -19.19 -9.92 -2.52
N ARG A 436 -19.17 -8.58 -2.55
CA ARG A 436 -20.38 -7.84 -2.27
C ARG A 436 -21.42 -8.09 -3.36
N ASP A 437 -21.07 -7.86 -4.62
CA ASP A 437 -21.94 -8.00 -5.79
C ASP A 437 -21.22 -8.68 -6.97
N VAL A 438 -21.67 -8.46 -8.22
CA VAL A 438 -20.94 -8.88 -9.43
C VAL A 438 -19.86 -7.84 -9.74
N GLU A 439 -18.72 -8.01 -9.09
CA GLU A 439 -17.56 -7.11 -9.19
C GLU A 439 -16.77 -7.27 -10.50
N CYS A 440 -15.79 -6.40 -10.76
CA CYS A 440 -14.95 -6.46 -11.97
C CYS A 440 -14.26 -7.82 -12.16
N VAL A 441 -13.76 -8.39 -11.06
CA VAL A 441 -13.07 -9.70 -11.04
C VAL A 441 -13.99 -10.89 -11.33
N ALA A 442 -15.31 -10.69 -11.36
CA ALA A 442 -16.25 -11.71 -11.81
C ALA A 442 -16.16 -11.97 -13.33
N CYS A 443 -15.64 -11.00 -14.08
CA CYS A 443 -15.49 -11.08 -15.53
C CYS A 443 -14.03 -11.02 -15.97
N HIS A 444 -13.17 -10.33 -15.23
CA HIS A 444 -11.78 -10.07 -15.56
C HIS A 444 -10.82 -10.78 -14.60
N THR A 445 -9.71 -11.30 -15.09
CA THR A 445 -8.57 -11.71 -14.26
C THR A 445 -7.52 -10.61 -14.28
N PRO A 446 -7.08 -10.06 -13.13
CA PRO A 446 -6.05 -9.03 -13.11
C PRO A 446 -4.65 -9.57 -13.46
N HIS A 447 -4.45 -10.90 -13.43
CA HIS A 447 -3.13 -11.51 -13.46
C HIS A 447 -2.74 -12.15 -14.79
N ALA A 448 -3.60 -12.20 -15.80
CA ALA A 448 -3.28 -12.99 -16.99
C ALA A 448 -3.87 -12.44 -18.29
N ARG A 449 -3.08 -12.55 -19.35
CA ARG A 449 -3.53 -12.42 -20.74
C ARG A 449 -4.24 -13.70 -21.18
N THR A 450 -5.56 -13.67 -21.33
CA THR A 450 -6.36 -14.92 -21.44
C THR A 450 -6.64 -15.37 -22.86
N GLY A 451 -6.54 -14.47 -23.84
CA GLY A 451 -6.91 -14.72 -25.23
C GLY A 451 -8.42 -14.93 -25.45
N ASN A 452 -9.25 -14.62 -24.45
CA ASN A 452 -10.69 -14.90 -24.47
C ASN A 452 -11.51 -13.84 -25.22
N ALA A 453 -10.94 -12.65 -25.49
CA ALA A 453 -11.60 -11.62 -26.27
C ALA A 453 -11.77 -12.04 -27.74
N TYR A 454 -12.94 -11.79 -28.32
CA TYR A 454 -13.23 -12.10 -29.70
C TYR A 454 -12.71 -10.99 -30.63
N ALA A 455 -11.62 -11.27 -31.35
CA ALA A 455 -11.02 -10.36 -32.34
C ALA A 455 -10.80 -8.91 -31.82
N PRO A 456 -10.07 -8.74 -30.70
CA PRO A 456 -9.88 -7.44 -30.08
C PRO A 456 -9.11 -6.46 -30.96
N THR A 457 -9.43 -5.17 -30.84
CA THR A 457 -8.76 -4.09 -31.56
C THR A 457 -7.27 -4.07 -31.26
N GLU A 458 -6.42 -3.98 -32.29
CA GLU A 458 -4.95 -3.98 -32.15
C GLU A 458 -4.37 -5.20 -31.40
N GLY A 459 -5.13 -6.29 -31.25
CA GLY A 459 -4.67 -7.47 -30.51
C GLY A 459 -4.65 -7.30 -28.99
N LYS A 460 -5.31 -6.25 -28.46
CA LYS A 460 -5.50 -6.02 -27.02
C LYS A 460 -6.12 -7.24 -26.35
N ASP A 461 -5.83 -7.47 -25.08
CA ASP A 461 -6.46 -8.52 -24.29
C ASP A 461 -7.22 -7.85 -23.14
N TYR A 462 -8.52 -8.09 -23.04
CA TYR A 462 -9.35 -7.53 -21.97
C TYR A 462 -9.33 -8.40 -20.71
N GLN A 463 -8.49 -9.43 -20.67
CA GLN A 463 -8.26 -10.33 -19.54
C GLN A 463 -9.55 -11.01 -19.06
N LEU A 464 -10.44 -11.39 -19.99
CA LEU A 464 -11.72 -12.03 -19.65
C LEU A 464 -11.50 -13.44 -19.08
N LEU A 465 -12.21 -13.81 -18.02
CA LEU A 465 -12.13 -15.15 -17.40
C LEU A 465 -12.63 -16.26 -18.34
N TRP A 466 -13.66 -15.96 -19.14
CA TRP A 466 -14.26 -16.89 -20.09
C TRP A 466 -14.33 -16.28 -21.49
N PRO A 467 -14.42 -17.11 -22.55
CA PRO A 467 -14.53 -16.62 -23.92
C PRO A 467 -15.67 -15.63 -24.10
N GLU A 468 -15.40 -14.49 -24.74
CA GLU A 468 -16.40 -13.45 -25.03
C GLU A 468 -17.52 -13.99 -25.94
N ALA A 469 -17.16 -14.89 -26.86
CA ALA A 469 -18.10 -15.56 -27.73
C ALA A 469 -17.84 -17.08 -27.75
N LYS A 470 -18.92 -17.87 -27.73
CA LYS A 470 -18.87 -19.32 -27.78
C LYS A 470 -20.02 -19.90 -28.59
N GLU A 471 -19.69 -20.81 -29.51
CA GLU A 471 -20.70 -21.54 -30.27
C GLU A 471 -21.28 -22.68 -29.43
N VAL A 472 -22.61 -22.79 -29.40
CA VAL A 472 -23.33 -23.76 -28.58
C VAL A 472 -24.30 -24.55 -29.45
N VAL A 473 -24.21 -25.88 -29.37
CA VAL A 473 -25.19 -26.78 -29.99
C VAL A 473 -26.39 -26.89 -29.05
N PRO A 474 -27.63 -26.58 -29.50
CA PRO A 474 -28.83 -26.65 -28.67
C PRO A 474 -29.05 -28.04 -28.07
N SER A 475 -29.53 -28.08 -26.82
CA SER A 475 -29.88 -29.33 -26.11
C SER A 475 -31.12 -29.14 -25.22
N ASN A 476 -31.94 -30.17 -25.10
CA ASN A 476 -33.10 -30.21 -24.20
C ASN A 476 -32.78 -30.88 -22.85
N LEU A 477 -31.57 -31.43 -22.69
CA LEU A 477 -31.15 -32.09 -21.47
C LEU A 477 -30.95 -31.02 -20.38
N VAL A 478 -31.55 -31.25 -19.21
CA VAL A 478 -31.41 -30.34 -18.06
C VAL A 478 -29.95 -30.12 -17.72
N GLY A 479 -29.15 -31.19 -17.68
CA GLY A 479 -27.73 -31.14 -17.37
C GLY A 479 -26.95 -30.24 -18.34
N ASP A 480 -27.32 -30.22 -19.61
CA ASP A 480 -26.72 -29.34 -20.60
C ASP A 480 -27.20 -27.89 -20.40
N ALA A 481 -28.52 -27.68 -20.26
CA ALA A 481 -29.09 -26.34 -20.14
C ALA A 481 -28.56 -25.57 -18.92
N ILE A 482 -28.22 -26.27 -17.83
CA ILE A 482 -27.67 -25.69 -16.60
C ILE A 482 -26.14 -25.64 -16.54
N ASN A 483 -25.44 -26.15 -17.56
CA ASN A 483 -23.98 -26.23 -17.53
C ASN A 483 -23.36 -24.89 -17.97
N PRO A 484 -22.78 -24.07 -17.06
CA PRO A 484 -22.18 -22.80 -17.43
C PRO A 484 -21.02 -22.96 -18.43
N ASP A 485 -20.29 -24.08 -18.36
CA ASP A 485 -19.15 -24.36 -19.25
C ASP A 485 -19.58 -24.48 -20.72
N ARG A 486 -20.87 -24.64 -21.04
CA ARG A 486 -21.33 -24.63 -22.44
C ARG A 486 -21.32 -23.23 -23.03
N TYR A 487 -21.38 -22.19 -22.21
CA TYR A 487 -21.66 -20.83 -22.67
C TYR A 487 -20.45 -19.90 -22.63
N ASN A 488 -20.63 -18.72 -23.21
CA ASN A 488 -19.67 -17.62 -23.17
C ASN A 488 -19.63 -16.96 -21.76
N LEU A 489 -18.85 -15.88 -21.63
CA LEU A 489 -18.74 -15.06 -20.42
C LEU A 489 -20.11 -14.72 -19.80
N CYS A 490 -21.03 -14.14 -20.57
CA CYS A 490 -22.33 -13.70 -20.05
C CYS A 490 -23.20 -14.91 -19.64
N GLY A 491 -23.16 -15.98 -20.43
CA GLY A 491 -23.95 -17.19 -20.18
C GLY A 491 -23.48 -18.05 -19.02
N HIS A 492 -22.37 -17.73 -18.35
CA HIS A 492 -22.03 -18.34 -17.06
C HIS A 492 -23.06 -17.99 -15.97
N CYS A 493 -23.63 -16.78 -16.04
CA CYS A 493 -24.68 -16.32 -15.13
C CYS A 493 -26.05 -16.30 -15.81
N HIS A 494 -26.09 -15.88 -17.07
CA HIS A 494 -27.32 -15.75 -17.86
C HIS A 494 -27.66 -17.03 -18.63
N HIS A 495 -27.73 -18.15 -17.90
CA HIS A 495 -28.36 -19.38 -18.36
C HIS A 495 -29.45 -19.94 -17.40
N SER A 496 -30.18 -20.94 -17.90
CA SER A 496 -31.25 -21.65 -17.22
C SER A 496 -30.78 -22.30 -15.91
N ARG A 497 -31.63 -22.23 -14.89
CA ARG A 497 -31.44 -22.89 -13.58
C ARG A 497 -32.17 -24.22 -13.45
N GLY A 498 -32.54 -24.83 -14.58
CA GLY A 498 -33.08 -26.19 -14.63
C GLY A 498 -34.56 -26.29 -14.26
N ALA A 499 -35.28 -25.17 -14.19
CA ALA A 499 -36.73 -25.19 -14.11
C ALA A 499 -37.29 -25.78 -15.41
N MET A 500 -38.16 -26.76 -15.26
CA MET A 500 -38.86 -27.44 -16.36
C MET A 500 -40.37 -27.20 -16.23
N TRP A 501 -41.13 -27.57 -17.24
CA TRP A 501 -42.57 -27.34 -17.25
C TRP A 501 -43.32 -28.08 -16.13
N ASP A 502 -42.82 -29.21 -15.64
CA ASP A 502 -43.45 -30.01 -14.57
C ASP A 502 -43.23 -29.46 -13.15
N ARG A 503 -42.47 -28.37 -12.99
CA ARG A 503 -42.40 -27.64 -11.72
C ARG A 503 -43.75 -26.98 -11.41
N LEU A 504 -44.15 -27.07 -10.15
CA LEU A 504 -45.45 -26.57 -9.67
C LEU A 504 -45.33 -25.31 -8.82
N THR A 505 -44.24 -25.17 -8.08
CA THR A 505 -44.13 -24.16 -7.02
C THR A 505 -43.50 -22.86 -7.49
N ARG A 506 -42.58 -22.92 -8.45
CA ARG A 506 -41.80 -21.79 -8.97
C ARG A 506 -41.42 -22.02 -10.42
N GLY A 507 -41.52 -20.96 -11.24
CA GLY A 507 -41.17 -20.97 -12.64
C GLY A 507 -39.67 -20.84 -12.93
N PRO A 508 -39.33 -20.65 -14.22
CA PRO A 508 -37.99 -20.34 -14.67
C PRO A 508 -37.36 -19.15 -13.93
N HIS A 509 -36.06 -19.23 -13.71
CA HIS A 509 -35.28 -18.11 -13.21
C HIS A 509 -35.09 -17.07 -14.32
N HIS A 510 -35.05 -15.77 -13.97
CA HIS A 510 -34.87 -14.64 -14.91
C HIS A 510 -33.42 -14.52 -15.44
N SER A 511 -32.80 -15.65 -15.75
CA SER A 511 -31.41 -15.73 -16.23
C SER A 511 -31.29 -16.58 -17.48
N LEU A 512 -32.35 -16.84 -18.24
CA LEU A 512 -32.32 -17.83 -19.33
C LEU A 512 -31.93 -17.25 -20.71
N GLN A 513 -31.32 -16.07 -20.74
CA GLN A 513 -31.08 -15.29 -21.96
C GLN A 513 -30.23 -16.04 -22.99
N ILE A 514 -29.16 -16.72 -22.55
CA ILE A 514 -28.34 -17.47 -23.51
C ILE A 514 -29.08 -18.70 -24.06
N ASN A 515 -29.97 -19.33 -23.29
CA ASN A 515 -30.75 -20.45 -23.77
C ASN A 515 -31.76 -20.01 -24.84
N VAL A 516 -32.38 -18.85 -24.67
CA VAL A 516 -33.25 -18.27 -25.72
C VAL A 516 -32.44 -17.90 -26.96
N LEU A 517 -31.27 -17.26 -26.80
CA LEU A 517 -30.37 -16.93 -27.91
C LEU A 517 -29.95 -18.18 -28.70
N VAL A 518 -29.61 -19.27 -28.00
CA VAL A 518 -29.26 -20.58 -28.58
C VAL A 518 -30.50 -21.32 -29.11
N GLY A 519 -31.70 -20.98 -28.63
CA GLY A 519 -32.95 -21.61 -29.04
C GLY A 519 -33.16 -22.98 -28.42
N GLU A 520 -32.89 -23.09 -27.12
CA GLU A 520 -33.08 -24.32 -26.35
C GLU A 520 -33.92 -24.06 -25.10
N MET A 521 -34.48 -25.13 -24.52
CA MET A 521 -35.13 -25.10 -23.20
C MET A 521 -35.05 -26.50 -22.56
N PRO A 522 -34.85 -26.59 -21.23
CA PRO A 522 -34.84 -27.88 -20.56
C PRO A 522 -36.25 -28.48 -20.52
N VAL A 523 -36.36 -29.79 -20.74
CA VAL A 523 -37.60 -30.57 -20.57
C VAL A 523 -37.35 -31.80 -19.71
N PRO A 524 -38.39 -32.37 -19.06
CA PRO A 524 -38.26 -33.60 -18.28
C PRO A 524 -37.73 -34.75 -19.14
N GLU A 525 -36.87 -35.57 -18.54
CA GLU A 525 -36.23 -36.69 -19.22
C GLU A 525 -37.28 -37.63 -19.84
N GLY A 526 -37.06 -38.00 -21.11
CA GLY A 526 -37.96 -38.88 -21.84
C GLY A 526 -39.21 -38.21 -22.39
N THR A 527 -39.36 -36.89 -22.26
CA THR A 527 -40.44 -36.13 -22.91
C THR A 527 -40.01 -35.59 -24.28
N PRO A 528 -40.95 -35.45 -25.25
CA PRO A 528 -40.64 -34.80 -26.51
C PRO A 528 -40.36 -33.31 -26.30
N ASP A 529 -39.65 -32.72 -27.26
CA ASP A 529 -39.44 -31.27 -27.29
C ASP A 529 -40.79 -30.53 -27.28
N LEU A 530 -40.90 -29.52 -26.41
CA LEU A 530 -42.07 -28.64 -26.44
C LEU A 530 -42.06 -27.76 -27.69
N VAL A 531 -40.87 -27.24 -28.04
CA VAL A 531 -40.63 -26.34 -29.16
C VAL A 531 -39.33 -26.80 -29.86
N PRO A 532 -39.30 -26.87 -31.20
CA PRO A 532 -38.10 -27.31 -31.91
C PRO A 532 -36.95 -26.31 -31.77
N PHE A 533 -35.73 -26.83 -31.65
CA PHE A 533 -34.52 -26.01 -31.55
C PHE A 533 -34.39 -25.04 -32.72
N THR A 534 -34.24 -23.76 -32.40
CA THR A 534 -34.15 -22.70 -33.41
C THR A 534 -33.11 -21.69 -32.97
N GLN A 535 -31.87 -21.81 -33.44
CA GLN A 535 -30.81 -20.84 -33.10
C GLN A 535 -31.13 -19.46 -33.66
N SER A 536 -30.88 -18.42 -32.86
CA SER A 536 -30.96 -17.04 -33.32
C SER A 536 -29.90 -16.76 -34.38
N VAL A 537 -30.22 -15.93 -35.37
CA VAL A 537 -29.21 -15.39 -36.30
C VAL A 537 -28.17 -14.56 -35.55
N HIS A 538 -28.55 -13.96 -34.42
CA HIS A 538 -27.66 -13.19 -33.56
C HIS A 538 -26.76 -14.07 -32.68
N SER A 539 -27.01 -15.38 -32.57
CA SER A 539 -26.10 -16.28 -31.84
C SER A 539 -24.73 -16.43 -32.51
N ARG A 540 -24.62 -16.05 -33.80
CA ARG A 540 -23.40 -16.19 -34.61
C ARG A 540 -22.72 -14.87 -34.93
N ILE A 541 -23.21 -13.75 -34.40
CA ILE A 541 -22.53 -12.47 -34.59
C ILE A 541 -21.24 -12.46 -33.77
N ARG A 542 -20.27 -11.67 -34.26
CA ARG A 542 -19.02 -11.42 -33.54
C ARG A 542 -19.35 -10.82 -32.17
N GLN A 543 -18.62 -11.23 -31.14
CA GLN A 543 -18.78 -10.74 -29.75
C GLN A 543 -20.12 -11.09 -29.07
N GLN A 544 -21.09 -11.70 -29.77
CA GLN A 544 -22.38 -12.15 -29.21
C GLN A 544 -23.04 -11.08 -28.31
N CYS A 545 -23.16 -11.33 -27.00
CA CYS A 545 -23.86 -10.47 -26.04
C CYS A 545 -23.25 -9.06 -25.96
N THR A 546 -21.91 -8.97 -25.90
CA THR A 546 -21.20 -7.70 -25.76
C THR A 546 -21.33 -6.82 -27.00
N ARG A 547 -21.71 -7.41 -28.15
CA ARG A 547 -21.96 -6.64 -29.37
C ARG A 547 -23.09 -5.61 -29.23
N CYS A 548 -24.15 -5.99 -28.52
CA CYS A 548 -25.33 -5.14 -28.33
C CYS A 548 -25.26 -4.43 -26.97
N HIS A 549 -24.86 -5.15 -25.92
CA HIS A 549 -24.90 -4.66 -24.55
C HIS A 549 -23.64 -3.88 -24.14
N MET A 550 -22.53 -4.01 -24.87
CA MET A 550 -21.25 -3.36 -24.51
C MET A 550 -20.63 -2.65 -25.72
N TYR A 551 -21.38 -1.72 -26.33
CA TYR A 551 -20.80 -0.86 -27.36
C TYR A 551 -19.69 0.01 -26.76
N THR A 552 -18.53 0.03 -27.44
CA THR A 552 -17.38 0.83 -27.00
C THR A 552 -17.08 1.96 -27.98
N LYS A 553 -16.55 3.06 -27.44
CA LYS A 553 -16.09 4.22 -28.19
C LYS A 553 -14.88 4.81 -27.48
N GLU A 554 -13.79 5.01 -28.22
CA GLU A 554 -12.59 5.65 -27.69
C GLU A 554 -12.88 7.10 -27.27
N TYR A 555 -12.07 7.62 -26.36
CA TYR A 555 -12.14 9.02 -25.93
C TYR A 555 -11.86 9.98 -27.08
N VAL A 556 -12.64 11.04 -27.19
CA VAL A 556 -12.42 12.12 -28.18
C VAL A 556 -12.16 13.45 -27.49
N SER A 557 -12.99 13.82 -26.50
CA SER A 557 -12.83 15.05 -25.72
C SER A 557 -13.67 14.99 -24.45
N GLU A 558 -13.52 15.95 -23.54
CA GLU A 558 -14.39 16.07 -22.35
C GLU A 558 -15.88 16.19 -22.69
N LEU A 559 -16.23 16.76 -23.85
CA LEU A 559 -17.62 16.86 -24.32
C LEU A 559 -18.09 15.60 -25.05
N ASP A 560 -17.16 14.71 -25.38
CA ASP A 560 -17.41 13.46 -26.08
C ASP A 560 -16.53 12.36 -25.45
N PRO A 561 -16.84 11.96 -24.19
CA PRO A 561 -16.01 11.03 -23.42
C PRO A 561 -16.01 9.64 -24.04
N ALA A 562 -15.11 8.78 -23.56
CA ALA A 562 -15.12 7.37 -23.94
C ALA A 562 -16.45 6.69 -23.54
N ILE A 563 -16.74 5.56 -24.16
CA ILE A 563 -17.81 4.64 -23.75
C ILE A 563 -17.16 3.26 -23.63
N THR A 564 -17.32 2.63 -22.48
CA THR A 564 -16.74 1.29 -22.24
C THR A 564 -17.79 0.18 -22.26
N GLY A 565 -19.07 0.52 -22.34
CA GLY A 565 -20.17 -0.42 -22.47
C GLY A 565 -20.53 -1.15 -21.17
N HIS A 566 -19.99 -0.73 -20.02
CA HIS A 566 -20.22 -1.36 -18.72
C HIS A 566 -21.50 -0.86 -18.03
N THR A 567 -22.43 -0.28 -18.78
CA THR A 567 -23.82 -0.09 -18.33
C THR A 567 -24.68 -1.29 -18.71
N TRP A 568 -24.19 -2.16 -19.61
CA TRP A 568 -24.90 -3.28 -20.23
C TRP A 568 -26.21 -2.92 -20.96
N HIS A 569 -26.47 -1.63 -21.14
CA HIS A 569 -27.61 -1.15 -21.92
C HIS A 569 -27.33 -1.31 -23.41
N ILE A 570 -28.39 -1.59 -24.17
CA ILE A 570 -28.27 -1.72 -25.62
C ILE A 570 -27.91 -0.36 -26.22
N ASP A 571 -26.90 -0.35 -27.07
CA ASP A 571 -26.57 0.79 -27.92
C ASP A 571 -26.73 0.41 -29.39
N PHE A 572 -27.67 1.05 -30.08
CA PHE A 572 -28.00 0.73 -31.47
C PHE A 572 -26.85 0.99 -32.45
N ARG A 573 -25.82 1.76 -32.07
CA ARG A 573 -24.59 1.90 -32.87
C ARG A 573 -23.84 0.57 -33.00
N GLY A 574 -23.96 -0.31 -32.01
CA GLY A 574 -23.40 -1.67 -32.03
C GLY A 574 -24.01 -2.58 -33.11
N CYS A 575 -25.21 -2.28 -33.60
CA CYS A 575 -25.91 -3.07 -34.62
C CYS A 575 -25.30 -2.92 -36.03
N GLY A 576 -24.49 -1.88 -36.26
CA GLY A 576 -23.72 -1.70 -37.48
C GLY A 576 -22.67 -2.81 -37.65
N PRO A 577 -22.25 -3.17 -38.88
CA PRO A 577 -22.73 -2.64 -40.16
C PRO A 577 -24.01 -3.32 -40.68
N CYS A 578 -24.58 -4.28 -39.95
CA CYS A 578 -25.73 -5.07 -40.41
C CYS A 578 -27.02 -4.23 -40.49
N HIS A 579 -27.20 -3.32 -39.53
CA HIS A 579 -28.31 -2.37 -39.47
C HIS A 579 -27.79 -0.97 -39.15
N THR A 580 -28.46 0.08 -39.62
CA THR A 580 -28.25 1.43 -39.07
C THR A 580 -28.94 1.53 -37.71
N PRO A 581 -28.52 2.44 -36.82
CA PRO A 581 -29.14 2.59 -35.50
C PRO A 581 -30.65 2.79 -35.57
N GLU A 582 -31.12 3.65 -36.49
CA GLU A 582 -32.53 3.99 -36.65
C GLU A 582 -33.36 2.79 -37.14
N VAL A 583 -32.77 1.96 -38.02
CA VAL A 583 -33.42 0.73 -38.50
C VAL A 583 -33.43 -0.34 -37.41
N ALA A 584 -32.38 -0.43 -36.60
CA ALA A 584 -32.30 -1.38 -35.50
C ALA A 584 -33.33 -1.04 -34.41
N GLU A 585 -33.42 0.23 -34.03
CA GLU A 585 -34.38 0.75 -33.06
C GLU A 585 -35.82 0.49 -33.50
N ALA A 586 -36.21 0.92 -34.70
CA ALA A 586 -37.56 0.69 -35.22
C ALA A 586 -37.93 -0.80 -35.30
N LYS A 587 -36.98 -1.66 -35.69
CA LYS A 587 -37.21 -3.12 -35.73
C LYS A 587 -37.39 -3.72 -34.34
N LEU A 588 -36.69 -3.19 -33.35
CA LEU A 588 -36.80 -3.66 -31.98
C LEU A 588 -38.16 -3.24 -31.39
N GLU A 589 -38.57 -1.99 -31.62
CA GLU A 589 -39.89 -1.48 -31.22
C GLU A 589 -41.03 -2.31 -31.82
N ASP A 590 -41.01 -2.53 -33.15
CA ASP A 590 -42.02 -3.35 -33.85
C ASP A 590 -42.09 -4.78 -33.28
N LEU A 591 -40.92 -5.38 -32.99
CA LEU A 591 -40.85 -6.73 -32.43
C LEU A 591 -41.39 -6.77 -31.00
N HIS A 592 -41.07 -5.78 -30.18
CA HIS A 592 -41.57 -5.70 -28.81
C HIS A 592 -43.09 -5.59 -28.81
N GLU A 593 -43.68 -4.72 -29.63
CA GLU A 593 -45.14 -4.57 -29.75
C GLU A 593 -45.81 -5.89 -30.19
N GLU A 594 -45.23 -6.58 -31.17
CA GLU A 594 -45.71 -7.89 -31.64
C GLU A 594 -45.72 -8.93 -30.49
N ILE A 595 -44.56 -9.15 -29.87
CA ILE A 595 -44.39 -10.21 -28.87
C ILE A 595 -45.17 -9.92 -27.58
N GLU A 596 -45.16 -8.67 -27.10
CA GLU A 596 -45.92 -8.28 -25.91
C GLU A 596 -47.43 -8.39 -26.15
N GLY A 597 -47.91 -7.99 -27.32
CA GLY A 597 -49.31 -8.11 -27.69
C GLY A 597 -49.80 -9.56 -27.72
N GLU A 598 -49.03 -10.45 -28.34
CA GLU A 598 -49.34 -11.88 -28.38
C GLU A 598 -49.27 -12.53 -26.99
N LEU A 599 -48.22 -12.22 -26.22
CA LEU A 599 -48.02 -12.74 -24.87
C LEU A 599 -49.18 -12.31 -23.95
N ALA A 600 -49.58 -11.04 -23.99
CA ALA A 600 -50.70 -10.53 -23.22
C ALA A 600 -52.02 -11.21 -23.59
N ALA A 601 -52.25 -11.48 -24.88
CA ALA A 601 -53.44 -12.19 -25.36
C ALA A 601 -53.48 -13.64 -24.85
N LEU A 602 -52.34 -14.33 -24.83
CA LEU A 602 -52.22 -15.69 -24.29
C LEU A 602 -52.46 -15.72 -22.77
N ILE A 603 -51.82 -14.81 -22.02
CA ILE A 603 -52.02 -14.67 -20.57
C ILE A 603 -53.50 -14.40 -20.25
N ALA A 604 -54.16 -13.51 -21.00
CA ALA A 604 -55.58 -13.23 -20.80
C ALA A 604 -56.47 -14.47 -21.00
N ARG A 605 -56.13 -15.36 -21.95
CA ARG A 605 -56.84 -16.63 -22.19
C ARG A 605 -56.58 -17.67 -21.09
N MET A 606 -55.39 -17.67 -20.51
CA MET A 606 -55.08 -18.53 -19.36
C MET A 606 -55.99 -18.23 -18.15
N GLY A 607 -56.41 -16.97 -18.00
CA GLY A 607 -57.34 -16.53 -16.97
C GLY A 607 -56.64 -15.80 -15.83
N PRO A 608 -57.32 -15.62 -14.69
CA PRO A 608 -56.72 -14.93 -13.56
C PRO A 608 -55.58 -15.78 -12.93
N PRO A 609 -54.52 -15.16 -12.38
CA PRO A 609 -53.33 -15.87 -11.90
C PRO A 609 -53.62 -17.01 -10.93
N GLU A 610 -54.61 -16.86 -10.05
CA GLU A 610 -55.03 -17.89 -9.08
C GLU A 610 -55.51 -19.22 -9.72
N GLU A 611 -55.77 -19.25 -11.03
CA GLU A 611 -56.19 -20.45 -11.76
C GLU A 611 -55.05 -21.19 -12.46
N TRP A 612 -53.92 -20.55 -12.72
CA TRP A 612 -52.88 -21.14 -13.57
C TRP A 612 -51.44 -20.89 -13.11
N GLU A 613 -51.16 -19.78 -12.42
CA GLU A 613 -49.81 -19.32 -12.11
C GLU A 613 -49.06 -20.29 -11.17
N TYR A 614 -47.74 -20.12 -11.03
CA TYR A 614 -46.96 -20.83 -10.01
C TYR A 614 -47.42 -20.44 -8.59
N GLN A 615 -47.35 -21.40 -7.66
CA GLN A 615 -47.77 -21.19 -6.26
C GLN A 615 -47.08 -19.98 -5.62
N CYS A 616 -45.77 -19.80 -5.82
CA CYS A 616 -45.03 -18.67 -5.23
C CYS A 616 -45.42 -17.30 -5.81
N CYS A 617 -46.20 -17.28 -6.90
CA CYS A 617 -46.56 -16.09 -7.65
C CYS A 617 -48.08 -15.83 -7.62
N GLY A 618 -48.78 -16.36 -6.60
CA GLY A 618 -50.22 -16.16 -6.43
C GLY A 618 -51.09 -17.16 -7.20
N GLY A 619 -50.49 -18.22 -7.75
CA GLY A 619 -51.20 -19.32 -8.36
C GLY A 619 -51.91 -20.24 -7.36
N PRO A 620 -52.59 -21.29 -7.86
CA PRO A 620 -53.28 -22.23 -7.00
C PRO A 620 -52.33 -22.91 -5.99
N PRO A 621 -52.84 -23.33 -4.81
CA PRO A 621 -52.03 -24.02 -3.80
C PRO A 621 -51.65 -25.44 -4.24
N LEU A 622 -50.71 -26.07 -3.51
CA LEU A 622 -50.47 -27.51 -3.66
C LEU A 622 -51.66 -28.30 -3.11
N CYS A 623 -51.91 -29.50 -3.65
CA CYS A 623 -53.03 -30.31 -3.20
C CYS A 623 -52.89 -30.68 -1.71
N GLY A 624 -53.90 -30.34 -0.91
CA GLY A 624 -53.91 -30.54 0.54
C GLY A 624 -53.59 -29.27 1.34
N GLU A 625 -53.15 -28.19 0.69
CA GLU A 625 -53.03 -26.87 1.31
C GLU A 625 -54.31 -26.04 1.09
N PRO A 626 -54.79 -25.29 2.11
CA PRO A 626 -55.89 -24.35 1.94
C PRO A 626 -55.44 -23.08 1.16
N PRO A 627 -56.32 -22.42 0.37
CA PRO A 627 -57.75 -22.70 0.15
C PRO A 627 -58.04 -23.86 -0.83
N VAL A 628 -59.29 -24.33 -0.84
CA VAL A 628 -59.80 -25.52 -1.57
C VAL A 628 -59.85 -25.24 -3.11
N PRO A 629 -59.74 -26.28 -3.99
CA PRO A 629 -59.20 -26.27 -5.37
C PRO A 629 -59.77 -25.26 -6.39
N PRO A 630 -59.13 -25.08 -7.57
CA PRO A 630 -58.07 -25.93 -8.16
C PRO A 630 -56.75 -25.91 -7.39
N CYS A 631 -56.02 -27.04 -7.35
CA CYS A 631 -54.64 -27.13 -6.85
C CYS A 631 -53.68 -27.43 -8.01
N GLN A 632 -52.38 -27.12 -7.84
CA GLN A 632 -51.35 -27.21 -8.88
C GLN A 632 -51.35 -28.56 -9.62
N GLU A 633 -51.44 -29.68 -8.89
CA GLU A 633 -51.36 -31.03 -9.43
C GLU A 633 -52.61 -31.44 -10.24
N LEU A 634 -53.71 -30.69 -10.13
CA LEU A 634 -54.95 -30.93 -10.85
C LEU A 634 -55.12 -30.03 -12.08
N LEU A 635 -54.18 -29.11 -12.34
CA LEU A 635 -54.22 -28.29 -13.53
C LEU A 635 -54.02 -29.17 -14.79
N PRO A 636 -54.70 -28.86 -15.91
CA PRO A 636 -54.45 -29.54 -17.17
C PRO A 636 -52.98 -29.45 -17.56
N GLN A 637 -52.39 -30.55 -18.03
CA GLN A 637 -50.98 -30.57 -18.44
C GLN A 637 -50.67 -29.51 -19.50
N GLN A 638 -51.58 -29.30 -20.45
CA GLN A 638 -51.46 -28.25 -21.46
C GLN A 638 -51.34 -26.86 -20.85
N LEU A 639 -52.11 -26.58 -19.78
CA LEU A 639 -52.05 -25.29 -19.08
C LEU A 639 -50.72 -25.13 -18.33
N ILE A 640 -50.21 -26.20 -17.73
CA ILE A 640 -48.90 -26.22 -17.06
C ILE A 640 -47.76 -25.96 -18.08
N GLN A 641 -47.82 -26.61 -19.25
CA GLN A 641 -46.85 -26.39 -20.32
C GLN A 641 -46.96 -24.97 -20.91
N ALA A 642 -48.17 -24.48 -21.16
CA ALA A 642 -48.42 -23.10 -21.60
C ALA A 642 -47.87 -22.07 -20.60
N ARG A 643 -48.11 -22.27 -19.29
CA ARG A 643 -47.52 -21.46 -18.22
C ARG A 643 -46.01 -21.41 -18.33
N PHE A 644 -45.36 -22.56 -18.45
CA PHE A 644 -43.90 -22.61 -18.55
C PHE A 644 -43.40 -21.81 -19.75
N LEU A 645 -44.03 -21.97 -20.92
CA LEU A 645 -43.66 -21.28 -22.15
C LEU A 645 -43.82 -19.75 -22.02
N VAL A 646 -44.93 -19.27 -21.48
CA VAL A 646 -45.15 -17.84 -21.16
C VAL A 646 -44.07 -17.33 -20.21
N LYS A 647 -43.83 -18.04 -19.10
CA LYS A 647 -42.79 -17.65 -18.12
C LYS A 647 -41.37 -17.77 -18.65
N TYR A 648 -41.15 -18.61 -19.65
CA TYR A 648 -39.87 -18.71 -20.34
C TYR A 648 -39.61 -17.43 -21.15
N VAL A 649 -40.62 -16.93 -21.88
CA VAL A 649 -40.51 -15.66 -22.62
C VAL A 649 -40.39 -14.46 -21.67
N GLU A 650 -41.19 -14.41 -20.60
CA GLU A 650 -41.06 -13.35 -19.58
C GLU A 650 -39.70 -13.39 -18.86
N GLY A 651 -39.17 -14.59 -18.60
CA GLY A 651 -37.89 -14.80 -17.93
C GLY A 651 -36.67 -14.38 -18.76
N ASP A 652 -36.81 -14.34 -20.08
CA ASP A 652 -35.80 -13.83 -21.00
C ASP A 652 -35.69 -12.30 -20.97
N ALA A 653 -36.82 -11.63 -20.76
CA ALA A 653 -36.97 -10.17 -20.69
C ALA A 653 -36.42 -9.39 -21.91
N SER A 654 -36.13 -10.04 -23.03
CA SER A 654 -35.69 -9.39 -24.27
C SER A 654 -36.85 -9.06 -25.22
N HIS A 655 -38.08 -9.42 -24.84
CA HIS A 655 -39.27 -9.25 -25.69
C HIS A 655 -39.09 -9.86 -27.09
N GLY A 656 -38.34 -10.97 -27.16
CA GLY A 656 -38.04 -11.70 -28.39
C GLY A 656 -36.75 -11.27 -29.09
N ALA A 657 -36.08 -10.19 -28.69
CA ALA A 657 -34.89 -9.67 -29.37
C ALA A 657 -33.72 -10.67 -29.39
N HIS A 658 -33.57 -11.48 -28.34
CA HIS A 658 -32.55 -12.53 -28.32
C HIS A 658 -32.80 -13.59 -29.41
N ASN A 659 -34.07 -13.95 -29.65
CA ASN A 659 -34.43 -14.95 -30.66
C ASN A 659 -35.90 -14.89 -31.11
N ALA A 660 -36.20 -13.97 -32.02
CA ALA A 660 -37.57 -13.72 -32.46
C ALA A 660 -38.25 -14.96 -33.06
N ASN A 661 -37.51 -15.77 -33.83
CA ASN A 661 -38.08 -16.97 -34.45
C ASN A 661 -38.43 -18.05 -33.41
N TYR A 662 -37.55 -18.25 -32.42
CA TYR A 662 -37.82 -19.22 -31.37
C TYR A 662 -38.96 -18.77 -30.47
N VAL A 663 -38.99 -17.48 -30.10
CA VAL A 663 -40.08 -16.92 -29.28
C VAL A 663 -41.43 -17.01 -30.02
N ARG A 664 -41.50 -16.70 -31.32
CA ARG A 664 -42.73 -16.92 -32.10
C ARG A 664 -43.20 -18.38 -32.08
N LEU A 665 -42.28 -19.34 -32.18
CA LEU A 665 -42.62 -20.77 -32.07
C LEU A 665 -43.09 -21.14 -30.65
N ILE A 666 -42.53 -20.52 -29.61
CA ILE A 666 -42.99 -20.66 -28.22
C ILE A 666 -44.43 -20.16 -28.08
N LEU A 667 -44.73 -18.96 -28.57
CA LEU A 667 -46.07 -18.36 -28.50
C LEU A 667 -47.10 -19.17 -29.31
N GLN A 668 -46.72 -19.62 -30.51
CA GLN A 668 -47.55 -20.53 -31.32
C GLN A 668 -47.84 -21.83 -30.56
N LYS A 669 -46.82 -22.44 -29.94
CA LYS A 669 -47.03 -23.67 -29.18
C LYS A 669 -47.96 -23.44 -27.98
N CYS A 670 -47.83 -22.29 -27.33
CA CYS A 670 -48.67 -21.89 -26.23
C CYS A 670 -50.14 -21.74 -26.68
N ASP A 671 -50.38 -21.10 -27.83
CA ASP A 671 -51.71 -21.01 -28.45
C ASP A 671 -52.33 -22.39 -28.70
N GLU A 672 -51.58 -23.30 -29.33
CA GLU A 672 -52.01 -24.67 -29.61
C GLU A 672 -52.44 -25.41 -28.32
N LEU A 673 -51.63 -25.32 -27.26
CA LEU A 673 -51.91 -25.96 -25.97
C LEU A 673 -53.18 -25.40 -25.31
N LEU A 674 -53.41 -24.08 -25.38
CA LEU A 674 -54.62 -23.47 -24.82
C LEU A 674 -55.88 -23.86 -25.62
N LEU A 675 -55.79 -23.93 -26.95
CA LEU A 675 -56.88 -24.37 -27.81
C LEU A 675 -57.32 -25.81 -27.52
N GLU A 676 -56.37 -26.71 -27.21
CA GLU A 676 -56.66 -28.11 -26.84
C GLU A 676 -57.56 -28.25 -25.60
N ILE A 677 -57.49 -27.28 -24.69
CA ILE A 677 -58.31 -27.25 -23.45
C ILE A 677 -59.48 -26.25 -23.54
N GLY A 678 -59.75 -25.71 -24.73
CA GLY A 678 -60.86 -24.78 -24.97
C GLY A 678 -60.66 -23.39 -24.39
N LYS A 679 -59.41 -22.96 -24.20
CA LYS A 679 -59.02 -21.60 -23.79
C LYS A 679 -58.51 -20.78 -24.97
#